data_AF-A0AB35ZGG7-F1
#
_entry.id   AF-A0AB35ZGG7-F1
#
_cell.length_a   1.000
_cell.length_b   1.000
_cell.length_c   1.000
_cell.angle_alpha   90.00
_cell.angle_beta   90.00
_cell.angle_gamma   90.00
#
_symmetry.space_group_name_H-M   'P 1'
#
loop_
_entity.id
_entity.type
_entity.pdbx_description
1 polymer ?
#
loop_
_entity_poly.entity_id
_entity_poly.type
_entity_poly.pdbx_seq_one_letter_code
_entity_poly.pdbx_strand_id
1 'polypeptide(L)'
;MFLALLGAMVLNGHGEVRAQDASRWHNVDVNQQNRAPRRAAFFAFENQDKAQAFEKKNSANYLSMEGTWKFNFVKDYNKRPVNFFAANFDDSQWKDFPVPGLFELNGYGDATYKNTGYAWATQFDPNPPYISELNNYTGSYRRTFDLPKDWKGKDVYFHVGSATSNLTLWVNGKYVGYSEDSKVAAEFNISKYLKPGKNLIAMQVMRWCDGSYFEDQDFWRFTGIAREVYLYARPKVHAADIRLDAGLENQYRDGVLNYQVALKGGKTDVTLTLCDKDGKKIAEASGVQGTIKVPGVKAWTAETPYLYKAFITLKNKQGVSEVIPQKIGFRNVEIKNAQLLVNGKPVLIKGANRHEIDPDGGYVVSVERMIQDVKIMKQLNINAVRTCHYPDDPRWYDLCDEYGIYVTAEANLESHGMGYDEKSLAKFPEYLQTHIERNEGNVKTFINHPSIIVWSLGNECGYGINFEKTYDWVKAYDQTRPVQYERGGYDSKTDIHCPMYIDYEESEKYCKSDGVKPYIQCEYAHAMGNSEGGFKEYWDLIRKYPKYQGGYIWDFVDQGLRDKSPVTGKEIFTYGGDYGRYPASDYNFNCNGIIAPDRRLNPHAYEIQYWHQNVWIKDLDAVNGAFNIYNENFFKNIDDLHLTATIYANGVKLSTVEIPETKGIAPQTTKMVKSDALKYAIAEAESEHGKEEITVNFAFASDGTEPLVEKGQVMARQQFVINEYQFDKVDTPIAATSTKISGKKGKLQNNSSIEVEETNSYVKVSAKRMSVTIGKKTGMIDYLDVDGEPILKFRESMKPEFWRAPTDNDYGASLQKELKVWKNPVMNLKSFDKSEMKDSIVLTATFEMPEVKAELILRYCINAEGEVSVTEKMTTDKAAKVADLFRYGMVLDLPASFSKLEYYGRGPEENYIDRHSSTFIGKYESDVKDEYYPYVRPQESGNHTDIRYFSIFNPASGKGITFEGYAPMECSAIPYSIEDLDSGDEKEHAWGQHSGDLVDKGLTQVHIQQRQYGLGCIDSWMTKPMEKYRMHYGDREFRFVIKAK
;
A
#
# COMPACT_ATOMS: atom_id res chain seq x y z
N MET A 1 41.30 -62.21 -29.40
CA MET A 1 41.56 -63.00 -28.17
C MET A 1 40.24 -63.02 -27.40
N PHE A 2 39.47 -64.12 -27.46
CA PHE A 2 39.50 -65.24 -26.48
C PHE A 2 39.37 -64.72 -25.03
N LEU A 3 38.51 -65.17 -24.10
CA LEU A 3 37.47 -66.21 -23.95
C LEU A 3 36.88 -65.92 -22.51
N ALA A 4 35.58 -65.72 -22.24
CA ALA A 4 34.49 -66.66 -21.94
C ALA A 4 34.29 -67.03 -20.44
N LEU A 5 33.02 -66.98 -20.00
CA LEU A 5 32.21 -67.91 -19.17
C LEU A 5 31.27 -67.15 -18.20
N LEU A 6 29.93 -67.13 -18.28
CA LEU A 6 28.82 -68.13 -18.31
C LEU A 6 28.24 -68.51 -16.92
N GLY A 7 26.92 -68.30 -16.79
CA GLY A 7 25.96 -69.06 -15.96
C GLY A 7 25.27 -68.25 -14.84
N ALA A 8 23.96 -68.30 -14.58
CA ALA A 8 22.81 -68.94 -15.22
C ALA A 8 21.50 -68.30 -14.64
N MET A 9 20.40 -68.50 -15.37
CA MET A 9 19.01 -68.05 -15.14
C MET A 9 18.40 -68.37 -13.76
N VAL A 10 17.37 -67.60 -13.33
CA VAL A 10 15.95 -68.06 -13.22
C VAL A 10 15.01 -66.84 -13.08
N LEU A 11 14.00 -66.78 -13.95
CA LEU A 11 12.84 -65.89 -13.86
C LEU A 11 11.97 -66.24 -12.64
N ASN A 12 11.47 -65.22 -11.94
CA ASN A 12 10.11 -65.25 -11.38
C ASN A 12 9.52 -63.83 -11.42
N GLY A 13 8.37 -63.72 -12.07
CA GLY A 13 7.75 -62.45 -12.42
C GLY A 13 7.17 -61.70 -11.22
N HIS A 14 7.42 -60.40 -11.20
CA HIS A 14 6.49 -59.41 -10.71
C HIS A 14 6.33 -58.36 -11.80
N GLY A 15 5.07 -58.10 -12.16
CA GLY A 15 4.72 -57.14 -13.21
C GLY A 15 5.34 -55.78 -12.93
N GLU A 16 6.04 -55.27 -13.93
CA GLU A 16 6.58 -53.92 -13.94
C GLU A 16 5.44 -52.91 -13.76
N VAL A 17 5.38 -52.32 -12.57
CA VAL A 17 4.77 -51.01 -12.36
C VAL A 17 5.60 -50.06 -13.20
N ARG A 18 5.06 -49.58 -14.33
CA ARG A 18 5.68 -48.51 -15.12
C ARG A 18 6.04 -47.36 -14.18
N ALA A 19 7.33 -47.11 -14.05
CA ALA A 19 7.89 -45.97 -13.34
C ALA A 19 7.19 -44.69 -13.80
N GLN A 20 6.71 -43.90 -12.84
CA GLN A 20 6.27 -42.54 -13.09
C GLN A 20 7.44 -41.74 -13.62
N ASP A 21 7.30 -41.19 -14.82
CA ASP A 21 8.32 -40.36 -15.48
C ASP A 21 8.65 -39.16 -14.58
N ALA A 22 9.87 -39.16 -14.03
CA ALA A 22 10.35 -38.21 -13.02
C ALA A 22 10.71 -36.83 -13.59
N SER A 23 10.25 -36.50 -14.81
CA SER A 23 10.74 -35.40 -15.65
C SER A 23 9.79 -34.19 -15.81
N ARG A 24 8.56 -34.22 -15.26
CA ARG A 24 7.52 -33.23 -15.61
C ARG A 24 7.80 -31.81 -15.13
N TRP A 25 8.25 -31.65 -13.90
CA TRP A 25 8.56 -30.36 -13.24
C TRP A 25 9.93 -29.79 -13.66
N HIS A 26 10.49 -30.33 -14.74
CA HIS A 26 11.75 -29.99 -15.41
C HIS A 26 11.56 -29.94 -16.94
N ASN A 27 10.32 -29.80 -17.40
CA ASN A 27 9.99 -29.90 -18.81
C ASN A 27 8.94 -28.86 -19.19
N VAL A 28 9.42 -27.82 -19.86
CA VAL A 28 8.64 -26.65 -20.30
C VAL A 28 7.49 -26.99 -21.25
N ASP A 29 7.53 -28.17 -21.88
CA ASP A 29 6.45 -28.67 -22.73
C ASP A 29 5.27 -29.24 -21.90
N VAL A 30 5.43 -29.37 -20.57
CA VAL A 30 4.52 -30.13 -19.68
C VAL A 30 4.12 -29.32 -18.43
N ASN A 31 3.54 -28.14 -18.63
CA ASN A 31 2.95 -27.35 -17.53
C ASN A 31 1.69 -27.99 -16.92
N GLN A 32 1.04 -28.91 -17.64
CA GLN A 32 -0.21 -29.55 -17.21
C GLN A 32 -0.41 -30.93 -17.86
N GLN A 33 -1.06 -31.86 -17.14
CA GLN A 33 -1.47 -33.17 -17.66
C GLN A 33 -2.86 -33.55 -17.14
N ASN A 34 -3.76 -33.91 -18.05
CA ASN A 34 -5.17 -34.28 -17.75
C ASN A 34 -5.97 -33.23 -16.96
N ARG A 35 -5.48 -31.99 -16.86
CA ARG A 35 -6.25 -30.87 -16.31
C ARG A 35 -7.45 -30.60 -17.23
N ALA A 36 -8.58 -30.23 -16.64
CA ALA A 36 -9.72 -29.75 -17.39
C ALA A 36 -9.34 -28.45 -18.13
N PRO A 37 -9.89 -28.20 -19.33
CA PRO A 37 -9.67 -26.93 -20.03
C PRO A 37 -10.07 -25.74 -19.17
N ARG A 38 -9.29 -24.65 -19.23
CA ARG A 38 -9.66 -23.36 -18.63
C ARG A 38 -10.95 -22.84 -19.27
N ARG A 39 -11.81 -22.27 -18.45
CA ARG A 39 -13.17 -21.78 -18.77
C ARG A 39 -13.52 -20.62 -17.84
N ALA A 40 -14.59 -19.90 -18.12
CA ALA A 40 -15.10 -18.88 -17.21
C ALA A 40 -15.37 -19.43 -15.79
N ALA A 41 -15.11 -18.60 -14.78
CA ALA A 41 -15.39 -18.92 -13.39
C ALA A 41 -16.91 -18.95 -13.14
N PHE A 42 -17.44 -20.15 -12.87
CA PHE A 42 -18.84 -20.33 -12.46
C PHE A 42 -19.03 -21.67 -11.75
N PHE A 43 -20.09 -21.72 -10.94
CA PHE A 43 -20.61 -22.94 -10.33
C PHE A 43 -22.02 -23.25 -10.86
N ALA A 44 -22.32 -24.53 -11.07
CA ALA A 44 -23.61 -24.98 -11.59
C ALA A 44 -24.43 -25.66 -10.50
N PHE A 45 -25.68 -25.22 -10.33
CA PHE A 45 -26.60 -25.69 -9.31
C PHE A 45 -27.62 -26.66 -9.91
N GLU A 46 -28.20 -27.49 -9.06
CA GLU A 46 -29.22 -28.48 -9.45
C GLU A 46 -30.57 -27.87 -9.85
N ASN A 47 -30.87 -26.63 -9.41
CA ASN A 47 -32.12 -25.94 -9.71
C ASN A 47 -32.03 -24.43 -9.42
N GLN A 48 -33.10 -23.70 -9.78
CA GLN A 48 -33.21 -22.24 -9.62
C GLN A 48 -33.17 -21.80 -8.15
N ASP A 49 -33.87 -22.51 -7.26
CA ASP A 49 -33.98 -22.14 -5.84
C ASP A 49 -32.62 -22.14 -5.14
N LYS A 50 -31.71 -23.02 -5.57
CA LYS A 50 -30.32 -23.08 -5.08
C LYS A 50 -29.41 -22.07 -5.76
N ALA A 51 -29.63 -21.80 -7.05
CA ALA A 51 -28.80 -20.87 -7.83
C ALA A 51 -28.99 -19.40 -7.42
N GLN A 52 -30.18 -19.00 -6.97
CA GLN A 52 -30.52 -17.59 -6.73
C GLN A 52 -29.64 -16.86 -5.69
N ALA A 53 -29.03 -17.61 -4.77
CA ALA A 53 -28.18 -17.08 -3.71
C ALA A 53 -26.69 -17.00 -4.08
N PHE A 54 -26.27 -17.54 -5.24
CA PHE A 54 -24.87 -17.61 -5.66
C PHE A 54 -23.92 -18.34 -4.67
N GLU A 55 -24.47 -19.10 -3.72
CA GLU A 55 -23.70 -19.81 -2.68
C GLU A 55 -23.57 -21.30 -3.01
N LYS A 56 -22.42 -21.70 -3.56
CA LYS A 56 -22.11 -23.08 -3.97
C LYS A 56 -22.26 -24.12 -2.84
N LYS A 57 -21.94 -23.76 -1.60
CA LYS A 57 -22.06 -24.61 -0.39
C LYS A 57 -23.49 -25.06 -0.14
N ASN A 58 -24.49 -24.36 -0.68
CA ASN A 58 -25.90 -24.73 -0.57
C ASN A 58 -26.35 -25.80 -1.59
N SER A 59 -25.49 -26.16 -2.55
CA SER A 59 -25.78 -27.14 -3.61
C SER A 59 -25.51 -28.57 -3.17
N ALA A 60 -26.40 -29.50 -3.54
CA ALA A 60 -26.15 -30.94 -3.42
C ALA A 60 -25.02 -31.45 -4.35
N ASN A 61 -24.55 -30.64 -5.29
CA ASN A 61 -23.44 -30.94 -6.19
C ASN A 61 -22.10 -30.38 -5.68
N TYR A 62 -22.04 -29.82 -4.48
CA TYR A 62 -20.80 -29.34 -3.84
C TYR A 62 -20.41 -30.25 -2.68
N LEU A 63 -19.12 -30.51 -2.51
CA LEU A 63 -18.57 -31.15 -1.33
C LEU A 63 -17.22 -30.51 -1.00
N SER A 64 -17.13 -29.83 0.15
CA SER A 64 -15.87 -29.25 0.60
C SER A 64 -14.82 -30.33 0.83
N MET A 65 -13.60 -30.04 0.40
CA MET A 65 -12.40 -30.82 0.66
C MET A 65 -11.38 -30.01 1.48
N GLU A 66 -11.83 -28.92 2.10
CA GLU A 66 -11.09 -28.12 3.06
C GLU A 66 -11.16 -28.73 4.46
N GLY A 67 -10.26 -28.31 5.35
CA GLY A 67 -10.08 -28.85 6.70
C GLY A 67 -8.86 -29.76 6.79
N THR A 68 -8.90 -30.72 7.70
CA THR A 68 -7.72 -31.53 8.05
C THR A 68 -7.41 -32.61 7.01
N TRP A 69 -6.14 -32.67 6.59
CA TRP A 69 -5.57 -33.74 5.77
C TRP A 69 -4.40 -34.41 6.50
N LYS A 70 -4.18 -35.70 6.25
CA LYS A 70 -2.93 -36.37 6.65
C LYS A 70 -1.79 -35.83 5.80
N PHE A 71 -0.69 -35.50 6.43
CA PHE A 71 0.41 -34.76 5.80
C PHE A 71 1.78 -35.28 6.21
N ASN A 72 2.67 -35.32 5.22
CA ASN A 72 4.09 -35.57 5.41
C ASN A 72 4.89 -34.52 4.64
N PHE A 73 5.80 -33.87 5.37
CA PHE A 73 6.76 -32.91 4.83
C PHE A 73 8.14 -33.55 4.75
N VAL A 74 8.84 -33.32 3.64
CA VAL A 74 10.28 -33.56 3.51
C VAL A 74 10.96 -32.32 2.93
N LYS A 75 12.19 -32.07 3.38
CA LYS A 75 13.00 -30.94 2.92
C LYS A 75 13.52 -31.12 1.49
N ASP A 76 13.94 -32.34 1.16
CA ASP A 76 14.45 -32.71 -0.17
C ASP A 76 13.45 -33.62 -0.87
N TYR A 77 13.14 -33.32 -2.14
CA TYR A 77 12.15 -34.04 -2.94
C TYR A 77 12.42 -35.55 -3.01
N ASN A 78 13.69 -35.94 -3.11
CA ASN A 78 14.11 -37.33 -3.21
C ASN A 78 13.89 -38.15 -1.91
N LYS A 79 13.52 -37.51 -0.79
CA LYS A 79 13.18 -38.17 0.48
C LYS A 79 11.69 -38.43 0.65
N ARG A 80 10.85 -37.97 -0.27
CA ARG A 80 9.39 -38.09 -0.14
C ARG A 80 8.94 -39.56 -0.16
N PRO A 81 7.81 -39.90 0.47
CA PRO A 81 7.28 -41.25 0.45
C PRO A 81 6.74 -41.61 -0.94
N VAL A 82 7.52 -42.33 -1.76
CA VAL A 82 7.23 -42.55 -3.19
C VAL A 82 5.88 -43.22 -3.47
N ASN A 83 5.45 -44.16 -2.62
CA ASN A 83 4.19 -44.92 -2.81
C ASN A 83 3.04 -44.42 -1.93
N PHE A 84 3.11 -43.19 -1.40
CA PHE A 84 2.13 -42.65 -0.48
C PHE A 84 0.72 -42.53 -1.06
N PHE A 85 0.51 -42.63 -2.38
CA PHE A 85 -0.82 -42.57 -2.98
C PHE A 85 -1.58 -43.91 -2.89
N ALA A 86 -0.90 -45.02 -2.56
CA ALA A 86 -1.49 -46.35 -2.54
C ALA A 86 -2.63 -46.46 -1.50
N ALA A 87 -3.71 -47.16 -1.85
CA ALA A 87 -4.91 -47.24 -1.01
C ALA A 87 -4.66 -47.92 0.35
N ASN A 88 -3.68 -48.81 0.43
CA ASN A 88 -3.28 -49.57 1.62
C ASN A 88 -2.02 -49.00 2.31
N PHE A 89 -1.53 -47.83 1.91
CA PHE A 89 -0.45 -47.15 2.60
C PHE A 89 -0.90 -46.75 4.02
N ASP A 90 -0.07 -47.03 5.02
CA ASP A 90 -0.32 -46.65 6.43
C ASP A 90 0.20 -45.23 6.69
N ASP A 91 -0.75 -44.30 6.83
CA ASP A 91 -0.50 -42.89 7.18
C ASP A 91 -0.83 -42.58 8.65
N SER A 92 -0.98 -43.60 9.51
CA SER A 92 -1.36 -43.40 10.92
C SER A 92 -0.36 -42.55 11.72
N GLN A 93 0.91 -42.56 11.33
CA GLN A 93 1.98 -41.77 11.93
C GLN A 93 2.12 -40.36 11.32
N TRP A 94 1.35 -40.04 10.28
CA TRP A 94 1.39 -38.73 9.64
C TRP A 94 0.69 -37.67 10.49
N LYS A 95 1.17 -36.44 10.36
CA LYS A 95 0.58 -35.28 11.03
C LYS A 95 -0.72 -34.87 10.35
N ASP A 96 -1.52 -34.12 11.08
CA ASP A 96 -2.70 -33.45 10.55
C ASP A 96 -2.29 -32.04 10.10
N PHE A 97 -2.78 -31.61 8.93
CA PHE A 97 -2.44 -30.32 8.32
C PHE A 97 -3.71 -29.65 7.74
N PRO A 98 -3.87 -28.32 7.89
CA PRO A 98 -5.01 -27.60 7.34
C PRO A 98 -4.91 -27.42 5.82
N VAL A 99 -6.02 -27.60 5.11
CA VAL A 99 -6.13 -27.25 3.69
C VAL A 99 -7.35 -26.32 3.53
N PRO A 100 -7.20 -25.10 2.98
CA PRO A 100 -5.94 -24.47 2.56
C PRO A 100 -4.98 -24.24 3.74
N GLY A 101 -3.69 -24.15 3.43
CA GLY A 101 -2.59 -23.98 4.39
C GLY A 101 -1.23 -23.95 3.67
N LEU A 102 -0.38 -23.01 4.10
CA LEU A 102 0.99 -22.85 3.61
C LEU A 102 1.99 -23.49 4.59
N PHE A 103 3.05 -24.11 4.07
CA PHE A 103 3.96 -24.94 4.86
C PHE A 103 4.66 -24.12 5.93
N GLU A 104 5.21 -22.98 5.52
CA GLU A 104 6.07 -22.11 6.33
C GLU A 104 5.29 -21.49 7.49
N LEU A 105 4.03 -21.12 7.27
CA LEU A 105 3.13 -20.59 8.31
C LEU A 105 2.57 -21.67 9.25
N ASN A 106 2.78 -22.93 8.93
CA ASN A 106 2.36 -24.08 9.73
C ASN A 106 3.56 -24.85 10.33
N GLY A 107 4.74 -24.20 10.39
CA GLY A 107 5.93 -24.72 11.07
C GLY A 107 6.81 -25.65 10.23
N TYR A 108 6.69 -25.61 8.90
CA TYR A 108 7.50 -26.42 7.99
C TYR A 108 8.27 -25.57 6.98
N GLY A 109 9.58 -25.77 6.91
CA GLY A 109 10.43 -24.96 6.02
C GLY A 109 10.68 -23.57 6.58
N ASP A 110 11.13 -22.67 5.71
CA ASP A 110 11.50 -21.29 6.05
C ASP A 110 10.79 -20.35 5.07
N ALA A 111 10.08 -19.35 5.60
CA ALA A 111 9.56 -18.24 4.80
C ALA A 111 10.74 -17.50 4.15
N THR A 112 10.61 -17.11 2.89
CA THR A 112 11.68 -16.43 2.16
C THR A 112 11.07 -15.29 1.36
N TYR A 113 11.60 -14.09 1.50
CA TYR A 113 11.22 -12.94 0.70
C TYR A 113 12.39 -12.54 -0.18
N LYS A 114 12.12 -12.21 -1.44
CA LYS A 114 13.11 -11.69 -2.38
C LYS A 114 12.39 -10.85 -3.43
N ASN A 115 12.97 -9.68 -3.73
CA ASN A 115 12.55 -8.82 -4.83
C ASN A 115 13.13 -9.36 -6.14
N THR A 116 14.35 -8.94 -6.49
CA THR A 116 14.98 -9.32 -7.76
C THR A 116 15.90 -10.52 -7.60
N GLY A 117 15.68 -11.52 -8.46
CA GLY A 117 16.41 -12.78 -8.42
C GLY A 117 15.66 -13.85 -7.65
N TYR A 118 15.86 -15.09 -8.07
CA TYR A 118 15.10 -16.21 -7.54
C TYR A 118 15.39 -16.49 -6.06
N ALA A 119 14.37 -16.85 -5.30
CA ALA A 119 14.49 -17.17 -3.87
C ALA A 119 15.41 -18.37 -3.55
N TRP A 120 15.82 -19.14 -4.55
CA TRP A 120 16.85 -20.17 -4.43
C TRP A 120 18.28 -19.67 -4.72
N ALA A 121 18.51 -18.37 -4.89
CA ALA A 121 19.81 -17.79 -5.24
C ALA A 121 20.94 -18.12 -4.23
N THR A 122 20.61 -18.47 -2.99
CA THR A 122 21.59 -18.95 -1.99
C THR A 122 21.86 -20.45 -2.04
N GLN A 123 21.20 -21.17 -2.95
CA GLN A 123 21.19 -22.64 -3.03
C GLN A 123 21.77 -23.16 -4.36
N PHE A 124 21.37 -22.59 -5.50
CA PHE A 124 21.88 -22.96 -6.82
C PHE A 124 21.69 -21.83 -7.84
N ASP A 125 22.47 -21.86 -8.93
CA ASP A 125 22.39 -20.86 -9.99
C ASP A 125 21.15 -21.07 -10.89
N PRO A 126 20.44 -19.99 -11.30
CA PRO A 126 19.35 -20.07 -12.26
C PRO A 126 19.83 -20.62 -13.62
N ASN A 127 19.27 -21.75 -14.04
CA ASN A 127 19.56 -22.39 -15.33
C ASN A 127 18.29 -23.06 -15.89
N PRO A 128 17.32 -22.28 -16.42
CA PRO A 128 16.04 -22.83 -16.86
C PRO A 128 16.21 -23.98 -17.87
N PRO A 129 15.42 -25.08 -17.77
CA PRO A 129 14.34 -25.34 -16.82
C PRO A 129 14.78 -26.11 -15.56
N TYR A 130 16.08 -26.18 -15.26
CA TYR A 130 16.59 -26.97 -14.14
C TYR A 130 16.15 -26.39 -12.79
N ILE A 131 15.74 -27.29 -11.89
CA ILE A 131 15.43 -27.05 -10.48
C ILE A 131 16.14 -28.12 -9.62
N SER A 132 16.65 -27.74 -8.46
CA SER A 132 17.27 -28.69 -7.55
C SER A 132 16.24 -29.61 -6.88
N GLU A 133 16.57 -30.89 -6.68
CA GLU A 133 15.81 -31.78 -5.78
C GLU A 133 16.07 -31.49 -4.29
N LEU A 134 17.25 -30.92 -3.98
CA LEU A 134 17.64 -30.52 -2.63
C LEU A 134 16.98 -29.19 -2.26
N ASN A 135 16.53 -29.06 -1.01
CA ASN A 135 15.77 -27.92 -0.49
C ASN A 135 14.47 -27.61 -1.25
N ASN A 136 14.00 -28.55 -2.08
CA ASN A 136 12.71 -28.43 -2.76
C ASN A 136 11.62 -29.07 -1.88
N TYR A 137 11.13 -28.26 -0.93
CA TYR A 137 10.17 -28.69 0.07
C TYR A 137 9.01 -29.42 -0.58
N THR A 138 8.72 -30.63 -0.10
CA THR A 138 7.71 -31.48 -0.71
C THR A 138 6.70 -31.92 0.33
N GLY A 139 5.45 -31.55 0.10
CA GLY A 139 4.29 -31.92 0.91
C GLY A 139 3.51 -33.06 0.26
N SER A 140 3.32 -34.15 0.98
CA SER A 140 2.47 -35.28 0.56
C SER A 140 1.22 -35.33 1.42
N TYR A 141 0.06 -35.30 0.78
CA TYR A 141 -1.25 -35.17 1.43
C TYR A 141 -2.14 -36.38 1.16
N ARG A 142 -2.91 -36.81 2.15
CA ARG A 142 -3.92 -37.87 2.02
C ARG A 142 -5.20 -37.49 2.75
N ARG A 143 -6.35 -37.71 2.10
CA ARG A 143 -7.65 -37.59 2.75
C ARG A 143 -8.64 -38.56 2.14
N THR A 144 -9.47 -39.14 3.00
CA THR A 144 -10.61 -39.94 2.57
C THR A 144 -11.89 -39.14 2.63
N PHE A 145 -12.82 -39.46 1.75
CA PHE A 145 -14.17 -38.89 1.76
C PHE A 145 -15.19 -39.96 1.30
N ASP A 146 -16.45 -39.77 1.68
CA ASP A 146 -17.55 -40.60 1.19
C ASP A 146 -18.21 -39.93 -0.02
N LEU A 147 -18.27 -40.66 -1.13
CA LEU A 147 -18.90 -40.17 -2.35
C LEU A 147 -20.43 -40.10 -2.14
N PRO A 148 -21.07 -38.92 -2.33
CA PRO A 148 -22.52 -38.81 -2.22
C PRO A 148 -23.24 -39.76 -3.19
N LYS A 149 -24.28 -40.46 -2.71
CA LYS A 149 -24.99 -41.47 -3.51
C LYS A 149 -25.62 -40.88 -4.78
N ASP A 150 -26.11 -39.64 -4.68
CA ASP A 150 -26.78 -38.91 -5.77
C ASP A 150 -25.81 -38.36 -6.83
N TRP A 151 -24.51 -38.64 -6.69
CA TRP A 151 -23.50 -38.35 -7.71
C TRP A 151 -23.28 -39.52 -8.66
N LYS A 152 -23.93 -40.67 -8.44
CA LYS A 152 -23.86 -41.82 -9.33
C LYS A 152 -24.26 -41.41 -10.76
N GLY A 153 -23.36 -41.65 -11.72
CA GLY A 153 -23.59 -41.34 -13.14
C GLY A 153 -23.32 -39.88 -13.54
N LYS A 154 -22.93 -39.01 -12.60
CA LYS A 154 -22.44 -37.66 -12.88
C LYS A 154 -20.95 -37.67 -13.23
N ASP A 155 -20.47 -36.60 -13.85
CA ASP A 155 -19.04 -36.28 -13.87
C ASP A 155 -18.66 -35.58 -12.57
N VAL A 156 -17.62 -36.06 -11.90
CA VAL A 156 -17.09 -35.50 -10.65
C VAL A 156 -15.73 -34.90 -10.91
N TYR A 157 -15.54 -33.66 -10.46
CA TYR A 157 -14.31 -32.90 -10.61
C TYR A 157 -13.72 -32.56 -9.25
N PHE A 158 -12.40 -32.62 -9.13
CA PHE A 158 -11.64 -32.10 -7.99
C PHE A 158 -11.06 -30.74 -8.37
N HIS A 159 -11.31 -29.74 -7.54
CA HIS A 159 -10.90 -28.36 -7.72
C HIS A 159 -9.91 -27.99 -6.61
N VAL A 160 -8.76 -27.44 -7.01
CA VAL A 160 -7.78 -26.81 -6.12
C VAL A 160 -7.56 -25.40 -6.63
N GLY A 161 -7.97 -24.37 -5.88
CA GLY A 161 -7.96 -22.99 -6.35
C GLY A 161 -6.57 -22.37 -6.52
N SER A 162 -5.58 -22.87 -5.76
CA SER A 162 -4.17 -22.46 -5.84
C SER A 162 -3.30 -23.55 -5.22
N ALA A 163 -2.24 -23.94 -5.92
CA ALA A 163 -1.21 -24.85 -5.42
C ALA A 163 0.17 -24.30 -5.79
N THR A 164 0.94 -23.87 -4.80
CA THR A 164 2.26 -23.26 -5.01
C THR A 164 3.38 -24.28 -4.77
N SER A 165 4.24 -24.59 -5.75
CA SER A 165 4.23 -24.12 -7.15
C SER A 165 3.57 -25.08 -8.14
N ASN A 166 3.29 -26.33 -7.74
CA ASN A 166 2.68 -27.35 -8.59
C ASN A 166 1.80 -28.34 -7.82
N LEU A 167 1.04 -29.14 -8.56
CA LEU A 167 0.13 -30.14 -8.02
C LEU A 167 0.19 -31.44 -8.81
N THR A 168 0.50 -32.55 -8.15
CA THR A 168 0.29 -33.90 -8.69
C THR A 168 -0.83 -34.61 -7.94
N LEU A 169 -1.76 -35.25 -8.66
CA LEU A 169 -2.99 -35.82 -8.09
C LEU A 169 -3.11 -37.34 -8.34
N TRP A 170 -3.57 -38.06 -7.31
CA TRP A 170 -3.99 -39.45 -7.38
C TRP A 170 -5.34 -39.67 -6.69
N VAL A 171 -6.13 -40.60 -7.21
CA VAL A 171 -7.39 -41.04 -6.62
C VAL A 171 -7.41 -42.56 -6.55
N ASN A 172 -7.67 -43.10 -5.36
CA ASN A 172 -7.68 -44.54 -5.09
C ASN A 172 -6.43 -45.28 -5.63
N GLY A 173 -5.25 -44.70 -5.43
CA GLY A 173 -3.96 -45.25 -5.88
C GLY A 173 -3.65 -45.09 -7.38
N LYS A 174 -4.51 -44.43 -8.16
CA LYS A 174 -4.31 -44.22 -9.60
C LYS A 174 -3.96 -42.77 -9.88
N TYR A 175 -2.95 -42.57 -10.73
CA TYR A 175 -2.53 -41.25 -11.18
C TYR A 175 -3.66 -40.56 -11.97
N VAL A 176 -3.92 -39.29 -11.65
CA VAL A 176 -4.95 -38.47 -12.30
C VAL A 176 -4.32 -37.44 -13.22
N GLY A 177 -3.43 -36.59 -12.72
CA GLY A 177 -2.93 -35.43 -13.46
C GLY A 177 -1.85 -34.62 -12.74
N TYR A 178 -1.36 -33.59 -13.44
CA TYR A 178 -0.33 -32.63 -13.02
C TYR A 178 -0.74 -31.21 -13.44
N SER A 179 -0.38 -30.19 -12.67
CA SER A 179 -0.59 -28.77 -13.02
C SER A 179 0.47 -27.88 -12.37
N GLU A 180 0.92 -26.88 -13.12
CA GLU A 180 1.63 -25.68 -12.68
C GLU A 180 0.70 -24.46 -12.77
N ASP A 181 1.27 -23.25 -12.62
CA ASP A 181 0.60 -21.95 -12.50
C ASP A 181 -0.12 -21.82 -11.15
N SER A 182 0.60 -21.31 -10.15
CA SER A 182 0.18 -21.35 -8.75
C SER A 182 -1.03 -20.47 -8.41
N LYS A 183 -1.44 -19.58 -9.32
CA LYS A 183 -2.45 -18.55 -9.10
C LYS A 183 -3.75 -18.78 -9.88
N VAL A 184 -3.90 -19.94 -10.51
CA VAL A 184 -5.12 -20.34 -11.23
C VAL A 184 -5.53 -21.74 -10.83
N ALA A 185 -6.84 -22.00 -10.79
CA ALA A 185 -7.36 -23.28 -10.33
C ALA A 185 -6.92 -24.46 -11.20
N ALA A 186 -6.52 -25.55 -10.53
CA ALA A 186 -6.31 -26.86 -11.15
C ALA A 186 -7.55 -27.73 -10.97
N GLU A 187 -8.27 -28.00 -12.06
CA GLU A 187 -9.45 -28.87 -12.06
C GLU A 187 -9.17 -30.20 -12.77
N PHE A 188 -9.58 -31.33 -12.18
CA PHE A 188 -9.43 -32.66 -12.78
C PHE A 188 -10.74 -33.44 -12.76
N ASN A 189 -11.14 -34.02 -13.89
CA ASN A 189 -12.27 -34.97 -13.91
C ASN A 189 -11.82 -36.30 -13.30
N ILE A 190 -12.31 -36.61 -12.10
CA ILE A 190 -11.91 -37.81 -11.34
C ILE A 190 -12.89 -38.98 -11.48
N SER A 191 -13.95 -38.83 -12.25
CA SER A 191 -15.08 -39.78 -12.32
C SER A 191 -14.66 -41.23 -12.53
N LYS A 192 -13.69 -41.48 -13.43
CA LYS A 192 -13.22 -42.83 -13.79
C LYS A 192 -12.38 -43.51 -12.71
N TYR A 193 -11.99 -42.79 -11.66
CA TYR A 193 -11.15 -43.28 -10.57
C TYR A 193 -11.94 -43.56 -9.29
N LEU A 194 -13.20 -43.12 -9.23
CA LEU A 194 -14.05 -43.22 -8.05
C LEU A 194 -14.73 -44.59 -7.92
N LYS A 195 -15.05 -44.96 -6.67
CA LYS A 195 -15.89 -46.11 -6.31
C LYS A 195 -17.03 -45.67 -5.38
N PRO A 196 -18.15 -46.42 -5.28
CA PRO A 196 -19.19 -46.12 -4.30
C PRO A 196 -18.66 -46.12 -2.86
N GLY A 197 -19.15 -45.20 -2.01
CA GLY A 197 -18.74 -45.07 -0.61
C GLY A 197 -17.39 -44.38 -0.45
N LYS A 198 -16.53 -44.94 0.41
CA LYS A 198 -15.25 -44.34 0.80
C LYS A 198 -14.22 -44.33 -0.33
N ASN A 199 -13.67 -43.16 -0.63
CA ASN A 199 -12.60 -42.92 -1.61
C ASN A 199 -11.40 -42.27 -0.93
N LEU A 200 -10.23 -42.41 -1.54
CA LEU A 200 -8.98 -41.75 -1.14
C LEU A 200 -8.54 -40.76 -2.22
N ILE A 201 -8.25 -39.53 -1.82
CA ILE A 201 -7.48 -38.57 -2.60
C ILE A 201 -6.10 -38.46 -1.97
N ALA A 202 -5.07 -38.48 -2.83
CA ALA A 202 -3.70 -38.17 -2.45
C ALA A 202 -3.16 -37.11 -3.40
N MET A 203 -2.44 -36.12 -2.87
CA MET A 203 -1.83 -35.06 -3.67
C MET A 203 -0.40 -34.78 -3.19
N GLN A 204 0.44 -34.29 -4.11
CA GLN A 204 1.81 -33.87 -3.83
C GLN A 204 2.05 -32.48 -4.39
N VAL A 205 2.64 -31.62 -3.56
CA VAL A 205 3.02 -30.25 -3.89
C VAL A 205 4.51 -30.08 -3.60
N MET A 206 5.22 -29.42 -4.50
CA MET A 206 6.64 -29.10 -4.35
C MET A 206 6.84 -27.59 -4.33
N ARG A 207 7.89 -27.13 -3.63
CA ARG A 207 8.27 -25.72 -3.55
C ARG A 207 8.57 -25.16 -4.92
N TRP A 208 9.39 -25.85 -5.69
CA TRP A 208 9.88 -25.41 -6.99
C TRP A 208 9.57 -26.42 -8.12
N CYS A 209 9.22 -25.87 -9.28
CA CYS A 209 9.17 -26.53 -10.60
C CYS A 209 9.72 -25.54 -11.64
N ASP A 210 9.84 -25.96 -12.90
CA ASP A 210 10.27 -25.07 -13.99
C ASP A 210 9.31 -23.89 -14.19
N GLY A 211 8.01 -24.06 -13.90
CA GLY A 211 7.06 -22.95 -13.81
C GLY A 211 7.45 -21.85 -12.83
N SER A 212 8.25 -22.13 -11.79
CA SER A 212 8.72 -21.14 -10.81
C SER A 212 9.66 -20.09 -11.40
N TYR A 213 10.26 -20.33 -12.58
CA TYR A 213 11.00 -19.30 -13.31
C TYR A 213 10.13 -18.11 -13.76
N PHE A 214 8.80 -18.31 -13.83
CA PHE A 214 7.79 -17.31 -14.22
C PHE A 214 6.96 -16.80 -13.04
N GLU A 215 7.37 -17.11 -11.81
CA GLU A 215 6.72 -16.66 -10.58
C GLU A 215 7.74 -15.95 -9.68
N ASP A 216 8.48 -15.03 -10.30
CA ASP A 216 9.54 -14.24 -9.67
C ASP A 216 9.11 -12.86 -9.18
N GLN A 217 7.86 -12.75 -8.71
CA GLN A 217 7.33 -11.51 -8.15
C GLN A 217 8.09 -11.04 -6.91
N ASP A 218 8.08 -9.72 -6.70
CA ASP A 218 8.52 -9.07 -5.46
C ASP A 218 7.56 -9.34 -4.28
N PHE A 219 7.63 -10.56 -3.74
CA PHE A 219 6.80 -11.02 -2.63
C PHE A 219 7.44 -12.18 -1.87
N TRP A 220 6.82 -12.59 -0.75
CA TRP A 220 7.18 -13.82 -0.04
C TRP A 220 7.16 -15.03 -0.97
N ARG A 221 7.81 -16.14 -0.62
CA ARG A 221 7.78 -17.40 -1.39
C ARG A 221 7.38 -18.56 -0.49
N PHE A 222 6.08 -18.78 -0.43
CA PHE A 222 5.45 -19.86 0.33
C PHE A 222 5.17 -21.10 -0.52
N THR A 223 4.99 -22.23 0.15
CA THR A 223 4.64 -23.52 -0.46
C THR A 223 3.31 -24.02 0.06
N GLY A 224 2.46 -24.60 -0.79
CA GLY A 224 1.24 -25.29 -0.35
C GLY A 224 -0.03 -24.85 -1.07
N ILE A 225 -1.16 -24.92 -0.39
CA ILE A 225 -2.49 -24.70 -0.99
C ILE A 225 -3.08 -23.42 -0.41
N ALA A 226 -3.26 -22.38 -1.22
CA ALA A 226 -3.65 -21.05 -0.72
C ALA A 226 -5.16 -20.73 -0.83
N ARG A 227 -5.89 -21.41 -1.72
CA ARG A 227 -7.29 -21.11 -2.04
C ARG A 227 -8.20 -22.34 -1.90
N GLU A 228 -9.49 -22.15 -2.18
CA GLU A 228 -10.52 -23.15 -1.91
C GLU A 228 -10.25 -24.52 -2.53
N VAL A 229 -10.63 -25.58 -1.82
CA VAL A 229 -10.51 -26.97 -2.28
C VAL A 229 -11.83 -27.71 -2.14
N TYR A 230 -12.38 -28.22 -3.23
CA TYR A 230 -13.66 -28.91 -3.19
C TYR A 230 -13.84 -29.90 -4.34
N LEU A 231 -14.84 -30.77 -4.17
CA LEU A 231 -15.37 -31.60 -5.23
C LEU A 231 -16.68 -30.99 -5.74
N TYR A 232 -16.91 -31.10 -7.04
CA TYR A 232 -18.22 -30.78 -7.61
C TYR A 232 -18.68 -31.81 -8.64
N ALA A 233 -20.00 -32.00 -8.74
CA ALA A 233 -20.61 -32.95 -9.66
C ALA A 233 -21.46 -32.26 -10.74
N ARG A 234 -21.37 -32.76 -11.97
CA ARG A 234 -22.10 -32.25 -13.13
C ARG A 234 -22.83 -33.38 -13.88
N PRO A 235 -24.02 -33.15 -14.43
CA PRO A 235 -24.65 -34.11 -15.35
C PRO A 235 -23.73 -34.41 -16.55
N LYS A 236 -23.92 -35.54 -17.25
CA LYS A 236 -23.08 -35.87 -18.42
C LYS A 236 -23.21 -34.85 -19.57
N VAL A 237 -24.39 -34.29 -19.74
CA VAL A 237 -24.64 -33.15 -20.64
C VAL A 237 -24.68 -31.88 -19.80
N HIS A 238 -23.72 -30.98 -20.00
CA HIS A 238 -23.57 -29.76 -19.21
C HIS A 238 -22.89 -28.65 -20.02
N ALA A 239 -22.96 -27.40 -19.52
CA ALA A 239 -22.19 -26.29 -20.03
C ALA A 239 -20.70 -26.45 -19.65
N ALA A 240 -19.85 -26.57 -20.66
CA ALA A 240 -18.40 -26.61 -20.54
C ALA A 240 -17.79 -25.21 -20.36
N ASP A 241 -18.37 -24.20 -21.00
CA ASP A 241 -17.94 -22.81 -20.90
C ASP A 241 -19.09 -21.85 -21.22
N ILE A 242 -19.02 -20.62 -20.71
CA ILE A 242 -20.04 -19.58 -20.87
C ILE A 242 -19.33 -18.25 -21.14
N ARG A 243 -19.67 -17.63 -22.28
CA ARG A 243 -19.23 -16.28 -22.64
C ARG A 243 -20.41 -15.32 -22.61
N LEU A 244 -20.25 -14.21 -21.88
CA LEU A 244 -21.25 -13.17 -21.69
C LEU A 244 -20.61 -11.83 -22.02
N ASP A 245 -21.05 -11.24 -23.12
CA ASP A 245 -20.59 -9.93 -23.58
C ASP A 245 -21.73 -8.93 -23.44
N ALA A 246 -21.64 -8.10 -22.40
CA ALA A 246 -22.66 -7.14 -21.98
C ALA A 246 -22.23 -5.70 -22.31
N GLY A 247 -22.37 -5.33 -23.58
CA GLY A 247 -22.07 -3.98 -24.08
C GLY A 247 -23.26 -3.03 -24.06
N LEU A 248 -23.01 -1.79 -24.47
CA LEU A 248 -24.01 -0.75 -24.68
C LEU A 248 -24.00 -0.28 -26.15
N GLU A 249 -25.18 0.10 -26.65
CA GLU A 249 -25.39 0.70 -27.97
C GLU A 249 -26.22 1.99 -27.84
N ASN A 250 -26.48 2.66 -28.97
CA ASN A 250 -27.30 3.88 -29.03
C ASN A 250 -26.83 4.97 -28.06
N GLN A 251 -25.56 5.36 -28.16
CA GLN A 251 -24.91 6.35 -27.28
C GLN A 251 -24.86 5.90 -25.82
N TYR A 252 -24.45 4.65 -25.60
CA TYR A 252 -24.27 4.03 -24.27
C TYR A 252 -25.55 3.94 -23.42
N ARG A 253 -26.74 3.96 -24.04
CA ARG A 253 -28.03 3.98 -23.33
C ARG A 253 -28.67 2.60 -23.24
N ASP A 254 -28.64 1.85 -24.33
CA ASP A 254 -29.35 0.57 -24.46
C ASP A 254 -28.34 -0.56 -24.33
N GLY A 255 -28.67 -1.61 -23.58
CA GLY A 255 -27.77 -2.74 -23.33
C GLY A 255 -27.96 -3.84 -24.35
N VAL A 256 -26.85 -4.49 -24.72
CA VAL A 256 -26.81 -5.65 -25.61
C VAL A 256 -26.01 -6.74 -24.93
N LEU A 257 -26.68 -7.82 -24.55
CA LEU A 257 -26.04 -9.01 -23.99
C LEU A 257 -25.95 -10.08 -25.09
N ASN A 258 -24.75 -10.28 -25.64
CA ASN A 258 -24.43 -11.43 -26.47
C ASN A 258 -23.99 -12.58 -25.57
N TYR A 259 -24.54 -13.78 -25.79
CA TYR A 259 -24.18 -14.94 -25.00
C TYR A 259 -23.85 -16.14 -25.87
N GLN A 260 -22.92 -16.96 -25.38
CA GLN A 260 -22.55 -18.24 -25.96
C GLN A 260 -22.32 -19.26 -24.84
N VAL A 261 -22.91 -20.44 -24.99
CA VAL A 261 -22.81 -21.57 -24.05
C VAL A 261 -22.24 -22.76 -24.80
N ALA A 262 -21.00 -23.14 -24.47
CA ALA A 262 -20.39 -24.33 -25.03
C ALA A 262 -20.90 -25.56 -24.28
N LEU A 263 -21.49 -26.55 -24.99
CA LEU A 263 -21.99 -27.78 -24.37
C LEU A 263 -20.97 -28.91 -24.46
N LYS A 264 -20.94 -29.76 -23.43
CA LYS A 264 -20.20 -31.03 -23.39
C LYS A 264 -21.16 -32.19 -23.20
N GLY A 265 -20.84 -33.32 -23.84
CA GLY A 265 -21.55 -34.60 -23.66
C GLY A 265 -22.85 -34.75 -24.46
N GLY A 266 -23.27 -33.74 -25.24
CA GLY A 266 -24.43 -33.84 -26.14
C GLY A 266 -25.11 -32.50 -26.40
N LYS A 267 -26.25 -32.55 -27.08
CA LYS A 267 -27.15 -31.39 -27.28
C LYS A 267 -28.22 -31.39 -26.19
N THR A 268 -28.64 -30.21 -25.77
CA THR A 268 -29.68 -30.01 -24.76
C THR A 268 -30.34 -28.65 -24.93
N ASP A 269 -31.55 -28.48 -24.38
CA ASP A 269 -32.23 -27.19 -24.40
C ASP A 269 -31.58 -26.24 -23.39
N VAL A 270 -31.26 -25.03 -23.83
CA VAL A 270 -30.65 -23.97 -23.03
C VAL A 270 -31.57 -22.76 -23.04
N THR A 271 -31.80 -22.18 -21.87
CA THR A 271 -32.52 -20.90 -21.71
C THR A 271 -31.68 -19.97 -20.87
N LEU A 272 -31.45 -18.75 -21.32
CA LEU A 272 -30.86 -17.67 -20.54
C LEU A 272 -31.97 -16.71 -20.10
N THR A 273 -32.14 -16.57 -18.79
CA THR A 273 -33.08 -15.62 -18.19
C THR A 273 -32.29 -14.46 -17.59
N LEU A 274 -32.57 -13.22 -18.02
CA LEU A 274 -31.99 -12.01 -17.46
C LEU A 274 -32.99 -11.36 -16.51
N CYS A 275 -32.54 -11.07 -15.29
CA CYS A 275 -33.30 -10.40 -14.25
C CYS A 275 -32.60 -9.12 -13.79
N ASP A 276 -33.36 -8.18 -13.24
CA ASP A 276 -32.80 -7.05 -12.51
C ASP A 276 -32.16 -7.48 -11.17
N LYS A 277 -31.56 -6.52 -10.45
CA LYS A 277 -30.88 -6.79 -9.17
C LYS A 277 -31.80 -7.48 -8.14
N ASP A 278 -33.10 -7.20 -8.19
CA ASP A 278 -34.11 -7.68 -7.24
C ASP A 278 -34.71 -9.04 -7.68
N GLY A 279 -34.28 -9.57 -8.84
CA GLY A 279 -34.67 -10.88 -9.35
C GLY A 279 -35.88 -10.87 -10.28
N LYS A 280 -36.42 -9.69 -10.64
CA LYS A 280 -37.52 -9.59 -11.59
C LYS A 280 -37.01 -9.84 -13.01
N LYS A 281 -37.66 -10.78 -13.72
CA LYS A 281 -37.33 -11.10 -15.11
C LYS A 281 -37.50 -9.88 -16.02
N ILE A 282 -36.45 -9.56 -16.76
CA ILE A 282 -36.39 -8.48 -17.76
C ILE A 282 -36.51 -9.06 -19.17
N ALA A 283 -35.78 -10.14 -19.44
CA ALA A 283 -35.75 -10.77 -20.75
C ALA A 283 -35.39 -12.27 -20.65
N GLU A 284 -35.63 -13.00 -21.73
CA GLU A 284 -35.34 -14.42 -21.83
C GLU A 284 -34.98 -14.76 -23.28
N ALA A 285 -33.99 -15.63 -23.47
CA ALA A 285 -33.61 -16.15 -24.78
C ALA A 285 -33.36 -17.66 -24.70
N SER A 286 -33.60 -18.37 -25.81
CA SER A 286 -33.41 -19.82 -25.91
C SER A 286 -32.34 -20.16 -26.94
N GLY A 287 -31.64 -21.27 -26.71
CA GLY A 287 -30.54 -21.75 -27.54
C GLY A 287 -29.18 -21.54 -26.89
N VAL A 288 -28.15 -22.16 -27.48
CA VAL A 288 -26.76 -22.11 -26.99
C VAL A 288 -26.03 -20.81 -27.31
N GLN A 289 -26.62 -19.95 -28.14
CA GLN A 289 -26.09 -18.63 -28.47
C GLN A 289 -27.25 -17.69 -28.81
N GLY A 290 -27.08 -16.40 -28.57
CA GLY A 290 -28.08 -15.40 -28.91
C GLY A 290 -27.73 -14.02 -28.40
N THR A 291 -28.67 -13.10 -28.59
CA THR A 291 -28.56 -11.70 -28.19
C THR A 291 -29.83 -11.27 -27.46
N ILE A 292 -29.67 -10.62 -26.30
CA ILE A 292 -30.74 -9.96 -25.56
C ILE A 292 -30.50 -8.45 -25.62
N LYS A 293 -31.52 -7.69 -26.07
CA LYS A 293 -31.50 -6.22 -26.05
C LYS A 293 -32.34 -5.70 -24.89
N VAL A 294 -31.82 -4.74 -24.14
CA VAL A 294 -32.49 -4.13 -23.00
C VAL A 294 -32.46 -2.61 -23.17
N PRO A 295 -33.57 -1.95 -23.56
CA PRO A 295 -33.61 -0.50 -23.68
C PRO A 295 -33.41 0.20 -22.33
N GLY A 296 -32.64 1.30 -22.30
CA GLY A 296 -32.46 2.14 -21.12
C GLY A 296 -31.92 1.39 -19.89
N VAL A 297 -30.78 0.70 -20.03
CA VAL A 297 -30.20 -0.05 -18.91
C VAL A 297 -29.62 0.85 -17.84
N LYS A 298 -29.48 0.30 -16.64
CA LYS A 298 -28.57 0.83 -15.64
C LYS A 298 -27.18 0.26 -15.95
N ALA A 299 -26.31 1.10 -16.52
CA ALA A 299 -24.95 0.71 -16.85
C ALA A 299 -24.12 0.48 -15.57
N TRP A 300 -23.10 -0.37 -15.69
CA TRP A 300 -22.14 -0.63 -14.62
C TRP A 300 -20.95 0.33 -14.74
N THR A 301 -20.53 0.91 -13.62
CA THR A 301 -19.28 1.68 -13.45
C THR A 301 -18.77 1.51 -12.01
N ALA A 302 -17.55 1.97 -11.71
CA ALA A 302 -17.04 1.98 -10.32
C ALA A 302 -17.87 2.88 -9.38
N GLU A 303 -18.50 3.94 -9.91
CA GLU A 303 -19.32 4.87 -9.13
C GLU A 303 -20.77 4.38 -8.96
N THR A 304 -21.26 3.59 -9.92
CA THR A 304 -22.64 3.07 -9.96
C THR A 304 -22.63 1.59 -10.39
N PRO A 305 -22.23 0.66 -9.50
CA PRO A 305 -21.98 -0.75 -9.85
C PRO A 305 -23.28 -1.56 -9.96
N TYR A 306 -24.17 -1.19 -10.88
CA TYR A 306 -25.45 -1.90 -11.05
C TYR A 306 -25.23 -3.26 -11.72
N LEU A 307 -25.64 -4.34 -11.03
CA LEU A 307 -25.55 -5.71 -11.52
C LEU A 307 -26.94 -6.33 -11.74
N TYR A 308 -27.16 -6.78 -12.96
CA TYR A 308 -28.24 -7.69 -13.33
C TYR A 308 -27.86 -9.13 -12.98
N LYS A 309 -28.84 -10.03 -12.94
CA LYS A 309 -28.65 -11.47 -12.70
C LYS A 309 -29.04 -12.25 -13.94
N ALA A 310 -28.12 -13.05 -14.48
CA ALA A 310 -28.40 -14.00 -15.55
C ALA A 310 -28.45 -15.43 -14.99
N PHE A 311 -29.47 -16.20 -15.38
CA PHE A 311 -29.60 -17.61 -15.08
C PHE A 311 -29.60 -18.42 -16.36
N ILE A 312 -28.53 -19.20 -16.59
CA ILE A 312 -28.42 -20.12 -17.71
C ILE A 312 -28.93 -21.49 -17.26
N THR A 313 -30.12 -21.88 -17.74
CA THR A 313 -30.79 -23.13 -17.39
C THR A 313 -30.65 -24.14 -18.52
N LEU A 314 -30.11 -25.32 -18.21
CA LEU A 314 -30.08 -26.46 -19.11
C LEU A 314 -31.18 -27.45 -18.70
N LYS A 315 -31.89 -27.99 -19.69
CA LYS A 315 -32.93 -29.01 -19.49
C LYS A 315 -32.57 -30.29 -20.21
N ASN A 316 -32.79 -31.42 -19.53
CA ASN A 316 -32.72 -32.77 -20.10
C ASN A 316 -34.13 -33.37 -20.23
N LYS A 317 -34.21 -34.66 -20.62
CA LYS A 317 -35.50 -35.39 -20.77
C LYS A 317 -36.34 -35.48 -19.47
N GLN A 318 -35.74 -35.21 -18.31
CA GLN A 318 -36.36 -35.30 -16.98
C GLN A 318 -36.68 -33.92 -16.38
N GLY A 319 -36.38 -32.81 -17.08
CA GLY A 319 -36.58 -31.46 -16.60
C GLY A 319 -35.27 -30.67 -16.51
N VAL A 320 -35.16 -29.76 -15.54
CA VAL A 320 -33.93 -28.97 -15.30
C VAL A 320 -32.79 -29.90 -14.88
N SER A 321 -31.64 -29.80 -15.57
CA SER A 321 -30.44 -30.57 -15.25
C SER A 321 -29.38 -29.74 -14.55
N GLU A 322 -29.23 -28.46 -14.91
CA GLU A 322 -28.38 -27.51 -14.19
C GLU A 322 -28.84 -26.07 -14.43
N VAL A 323 -28.56 -25.21 -13.46
CA VAL A 323 -28.76 -23.75 -13.51
C VAL A 323 -27.46 -23.06 -13.11
N ILE A 324 -26.97 -22.15 -13.95
CA ILE A 324 -25.72 -21.41 -13.73
C ILE A 324 -26.04 -19.92 -13.57
N PRO A 325 -25.87 -19.35 -12.37
CA PRO A 325 -26.08 -17.94 -12.12
C PRO A 325 -24.82 -17.13 -12.45
N GLN A 326 -24.99 -15.96 -13.06
CA GLN A 326 -23.93 -15.00 -13.39
C GLN A 326 -24.40 -13.57 -13.10
N LYS A 327 -23.51 -12.72 -12.61
CA LYS A 327 -23.76 -11.28 -12.47
C LYS A 327 -23.42 -10.60 -13.80
N ILE A 328 -24.22 -9.62 -14.23
CA ILE A 328 -24.05 -8.90 -15.51
C ILE A 328 -23.99 -7.41 -15.24
N GLY A 329 -22.89 -6.76 -15.62
CA GLY A 329 -22.77 -5.31 -15.68
C GLY A 329 -22.65 -4.85 -17.13
N PHE A 330 -23.61 -4.05 -17.61
CA PHE A 330 -23.56 -3.51 -18.97
C PHE A 330 -22.59 -2.34 -19.04
N ARG A 331 -21.51 -2.46 -19.82
CA ARG A 331 -20.50 -1.40 -19.97
C ARG A 331 -19.67 -1.57 -21.24
N ASN A 332 -19.09 -0.48 -21.74
CA ASN A 332 -18.05 -0.50 -22.77
C ASN A 332 -16.74 0.06 -22.23
N VAL A 333 -15.63 -0.50 -22.72
CA VAL A 333 -14.30 0.06 -22.57
C VAL A 333 -13.71 0.27 -23.95
N GLU A 334 -13.15 1.44 -24.18
CA GLU A 334 -12.51 1.78 -25.46
C GLU A 334 -11.37 2.77 -25.25
N ILE A 335 -10.48 2.87 -26.24
CA ILE A 335 -9.47 3.92 -26.28
C ILE A 335 -9.81 4.86 -27.42
N LYS A 336 -9.94 6.15 -27.09
CA LYS A 336 -10.23 7.21 -28.05
C LYS A 336 -9.51 8.49 -27.65
N ASN A 337 -8.92 9.18 -28.62
CA ASN A 337 -8.19 10.43 -28.40
C ASN A 337 -7.09 10.32 -27.32
N ALA A 338 -6.33 9.21 -27.32
CA ALA A 338 -5.33 8.90 -26.29
C ALA A 338 -5.91 8.84 -24.86
N GLN A 339 -7.18 8.43 -24.71
CA GLN A 339 -7.81 8.23 -23.40
C GLN A 339 -8.52 6.88 -23.34
N LEU A 340 -8.37 6.18 -22.22
CA LEU A 340 -9.19 5.05 -21.81
C LEU A 340 -10.56 5.57 -21.36
N LEU A 341 -11.61 5.11 -22.03
CA LEU A 341 -12.99 5.50 -21.75
C LEU A 341 -13.77 4.33 -21.16
N VAL A 342 -14.60 4.62 -20.16
CA VAL A 342 -15.67 3.73 -19.71
C VAL A 342 -17.00 4.39 -20.07
N ASN A 343 -17.86 3.69 -20.81
CA ASN A 343 -19.17 4.21 -21.25
C ASN A 343 -19.07 5.61 -21.89
N GLY A 344 -18.02 5.85 -22.69
CA GLY A 344 -17.75 7.11 -23.37
C GLY A 344 -17.17 8.24 -22.50
N LYS A 345 -16.77 7.98 -21.25
CA LYS A 345 -16.18 8.96 -20.32
C LYS A 345 -14.71 8.66 -19.99
N PRO A 346 -13.81 9.66 -19.99
CA PRO A 346 -12.38 9.48 -19.73
C PRO A 346 -12.10 9.40 -18.23
N VAL A 347 -12.31 8.23 -17.64
CA VAL A 347 -12.14 8.02 -16.19
C VAL A 347 -10.69 8.28 -15.75
N LEU A 348 -10.51 8.81 -14.54
CA LEU A 348 -9.21 8.85 -13.88
C LEU A 348 -9.02 7.55 -13.09
N ILE A 349 -7.87 6.91 -13.26
CA ILE A 349 -7.43 5.73 -12.50
C ILE A 349 -6.81 6.23 -11.18
N LYS A 350 -7.60 6.14 -10.12
CA LYS A 350 -7.23 6.39 -8.72
C LYS A 350 -6.89 5.03 -8.11
N GLY A 351 -5.78 4.44 -8.55
CA GLY A 351 -5.51 3.02 -8.37
C GLY A 351 -4.46 2.69 -7.30
N ALA A 352 -4.46 1.42 -6.86
CA ALA A 352 -3.36 0.80 -6.11
C ALA A 352 -3.05 -0.61 -6.64
N ASN A 353 -1.79 -1.00 -6.59
CA ASN A 353 -1.35 -2.38 -6.76
C ASN A 353 -1.68 -3.16 -5.48
N ARG A 354 -2.25 -4.37 -5.59
CA ARG A 354 -2.62 -5.18 -4.42
C ARG A 354 -2.08 -6.60 -4.54
N HIS A 355 -1.19 -6.97 -3.64
CA HIS A 355 -0.87 -8.37 -3.37
C HIS A 355 -1.95 -9.03 -2.48
N GLU A 356 -2.31 -10.29 -2.81
CA GLU A 356 -3.08 -11.14 -1.89
C GLU A 356 -2.24 -11.60 -0.71
N ILE A 357 -2.20 -10.80 0.36
CA ILE A 357 -1.47 -11.17 1.58
C ILE A 357 -2.23 -10.85 2.88
N ASP A 358 -2.16 -11.78 3.81
CA ASP A 358 -2.61 -11.69 5.19
C ASP A 358 -1.41 -11.92 6.12
N PRO A 359 -1.23 -11.11 7.18
CA PRO A 359 -0.05 -11.23 8.06
C PRO A 359 0.00 -12.56 8.82
N ASP A 360 -1.13 -13.26 8.97
CA ASP A 360 -1.26 -14.53 9.68
C ASP A 360 -1.39 -15.72 8.70
N GLY A 361 -2.04 -15.51 7.56
CA GLY A 361 -2.35 -16.52 6.54
C GLY A 361 -1.48 -16.52 5.30
N GLY A 362 -0.59 -15.53 5.12
CA GLY A 362 0.15 -15.33 3.87
C GLY A 362 -0.82 -15.16 2.71
N TYR A 363 -0.72 -15.97 1.67
CA TYR A 363 -1.69 -15.92 0.55
C TYR A 363 -3.06 -16.54 0.87
N VAL A 364 -3.26 -17.11 2.06
CA VAL A 364 -4.58 -17.60 2.49
C VAL A 364 -5.41 -16.42 2.99
N VAL A 365 -5.95 -15.65 2.06
CA VAL A 365 -6.74 -14.44 2.37
C VAL A 365 -8.23 -14.77 2.45
N SER A 366 -8.88 -14.38 3.55
CA SER A 366 -10.32 -14.62 3.73
C SER A 366 -11.18 -13.61 2.95
N VAL A 367 -12.44 -13.95 2.70
CA VAL A 367 -13.39 -13.03 2.05
C VAL A 367 -13.65 -11.81 2.94
N GLU A 368 -13.67 -11.99 4.26
CA GLU A 368 -13.82 -10.88 5.21
C GLU A 368 -12.65 -9.89 5.09
N ARG A 369 -11.42 -10.40 4.91
CA ARG A 369 -10.25 -9.55 4.67
C ARG A 369 -10.31 -8.86 3.32
N MET A 370 -10.77 -9.53 2.27
CA MET A 370 -11.02 -8.90 0.96
C MET A 370 -12.04 -7.75 1.07
N ILE A 371 -13.15 -7.95 1.80
CA ILE A 371 -14.15 -6.91 2.04
C ILE A 371 -13.56 -5.74 2.84
N GLN A 372 -12.71 -6.02 3.83
CA GLN A 372 -11.99 -4.99 4.58
C GLN A 372 -11.08 -4.16 3.66
N ASP A 373 -10.33 -4.82 2.76
CA ASP A 373 -9.48 -4.14 1.78
C ASP A 373 -10.33 -3.22 0.88
N VAL A 374 -11.46 -3.71 0.33
CA VAL A 374 -12.38 -2.88 -0.49
C VAL A 374 -12.94 -1.71 0.32
N LYS A 375 -13.35 -1.93 1.58
CA LYS A 375 -13.86 -0.87 2.45
C LYS A 375 -12.82 0.25 2.62
N ILE A 376 -11.56 -0.11 2.86
CA ILE A 376 -10.46 0.85 2.99
C ILE A 376 -10.21 1.57 1.66
N MET A 377 -10.23 0.86 0.52
CA MET A 377 -10.11 1.50 -0.79
C MET A 377 -11.19 2.58 -1.00
N LYS A 378 -12.45 2.26 -0.67
CA LYS A 378 -13.56 3.23 -0.74
C LYS A 378 -13.34 4.40 0.22
N GLN A 379 -12.83 4.14 1.43
CA GLN A 379 -12.46 5.18 2.39
C GLN A 379 -11.40 6.13 1.84
N LEU A 380 -10.42 5.62 1.10
CA LEU A 380 -9.32 6.38 0.52
C LEU A 380 -9.61 6.92 -0.88
N ASN A 381 -10.87 6.91 -1.32
CA ASN A 381 -11.28 7.34 -2.67
C ASN A 381 -10.58 6.57 -3.83
N ILE A 382 -10.07 5.36 -3.57
CA ILE A 382 -9.49 4.47 -4.58
C ILE A 382 -10.63 3.86 -5.40
N ASN A 383 -10.50 3.91 -6.73
CA ASN A 383 -11.50 3.40 -7.67
C ASN A 383 -11.01 2.25 -8.54
N ALA A 384 -9.73 1.90 -8.45
CA ALA A 384 -9.13 0.89 -9.30
C ALA A 384 -8.07 0.05 -8.57
N VAL A 385 -7.93 -1.21 -8.98
CA VAL A 385 -6.90 -2.13 -8.49
C VAL A 385 -6.20 -2.81 -9.66
N ARG A 386 -4.88 -2.97 -9.55
CA ARG A 386 -4.10 -3.90 -10.37
C ARG A 386 -3.79 -5.12 -9.52
N THR A 387 -4.10 -6.31 -10.04
CA THR A 387 -3.82 -7.58 -9.33
C THR A 387 -2.35 -7.94 -9.55
N CYS A 388 -1.46 -7.33 -8.75
CA CYS A 388 -0.02 -7.47 -8.89
C CYS A 388 0.48 -8.81 -8.28
N HIS A 389 1.20 -9.67 -8.98
CA HIS A 389 1.38 -9.74 -10.44
C HIS A 389 0.87 -11.07 -10.96
N TYR A 390 -0.41 -11.31 -10.68
CA TYR A 390 -1.10 -12.57 -10.96
C TYR A 390 -2.61 -12.42 -10.82
N PRO A 391 -3.40 -13.40 -11.31
CA PRO A 391 -4.82 -13.38 -11.05
C PRO A 391 -5.12 -13.69 -9.59
N ASP A 392 -5.94 -12.87 -8.96
CA ASP A 392 -6.39 -13.02 -7.58
C ASP A 392 -7.40 -14.17 -7.45
N ASP A 393 -7.82 -14.47 -6.23
CA ASP A 393 -8.92 -15.39 -5.98
C ASP A 393 -10.17 -14.94 -6.75
N PRO A 394 -10.91 -15.84 -7.43
CA PRO A 394 -12.13 -15.47 -8.17
C PRO A 394 -13.14 -14.65 -7.37
N ARG A 395 -13.20 -14.85 -6.05
CA ARG A 395 -14.08 -14.10 -5.15
C ARG A 395 -13.70 -12.61 -5.06
N TRP A 396 -12.45 -12.23 -5.30
CA TRP A 396 -12.02 -10.83 -5.37
C TRP A 396 -12.71 -10.07 -6.51
N TYR A 397 -12.80 -10.68 -7.68
CA TYR A 397 -13.45 -10.08 -8.86
C TYR A 397 -14.96 -9.94 -8.66
N ASP A 398 -15.60 -10.91 -7.99
CA ASP A 398 -17.02 -10.81 -7.60
C ASP A 398 -17.28 -9.61 -6.66
N LEU A 399 -16.34 -9.32 -5.75
CA LEU A 399 -16.40 -8.18 -4.84
C LEU A 399 -16.14 -6.85 -5.57
N CYS A 400 -15.20 -6.82 -6.50
CA CYS A 400 -14.92 -5.64 -7.33
C CYS A 400 -16.12 -5.29 -8.22
N ASP A 401 -16.78 -6.29 -8.79
CA ASP A 401 -18.03 -6.11 -9.53
C ASP A 401 -19.12 -5.50 -8.65
N GLU A 402 -19.28 -6.03 -7.42
CA GLU A 402 -20.36 -5.67 -6.49
C GLU A 402 -20.19 -4.29 -5.87
N TYR A 403 -18.97 -3.93 -5.48
CA TYR A 403 -18.67 -2.68 -4.78
C TYR A 403 -18.14 -1.57 -5.68
N GLY A 404 -17.93 -1.86 -6.97
CA GLY A 404 -17.52 -0.88 -7.97
C GLY A 404 -16.06 -0.50 -7.85
N ILE A 405 -15.17 -1.45 -8.18
CA ILE A 405 -13.73 -1.22 -8.34
C ILE A 405 -13.35 -1.64 -9.76
N TYR A 406 -12.68 -0.76 -10.49
CA TYR A 406 -12.09 -1.10 -11.78
C TYR A 406 -10.87 -2.01 -11.59
N VAL A 407 -10.71 -3.01 -12.45
CA VAL A 407 -9.60 -3.97 -12.34
C VAL A 407 -8.75 -3.97 -13.60
N THR A 408 -7.44 -3.83 -13.42
CA THR A 408 -6.44 -4.27 -14.40
C THR A 408 -5.98 -5.66 -13.98
N ALA A 409 -6.49 -6.69 -14.67
CA ALA A 409 -6.28 -8.08 -14.31
C ALA A 409 -5.02 -8.61 -15.00
N GLU A 410 -4.08 -9.13 -14.22
CA GLU A 410 -2.74 -9.49 -14.69
C GLU A 410 -2.51 -11.00 -14.72
N ALA A 411 -1.80 -11.49 -15.73
CA ALA A 411 -1.38 -12.89 -15.78
C ALA A 411 -0.22 -13.14 -14.82
N ASN A 412 -0.18 -14.34 -14.23
CA ASN A 412 0.87 -14.78 -13.31
C ASN A 412 2.15 -15.06 -14.10
N LEU A 413 2.91 -14.02 -14.44
CA LEU A 413 4.04 -14.14 -15.36
C LEU A 413 5.06 -13.05 -15.03
N GLU A 414 6.05 -13.43 -14.21
CA GLU A 414 7.19 -12.60 -13.82
C GLU A 414 8.49 -13.41 -13.79
N SER A 415 9.52 -12.97 -14.52
CA SER A 415 10.81 -13.65 -14.64
C SER A 415 11.96 -12.66 -14.43
N HIS A 416 11.77 -11.75 -13.46
CA HIS A 416 12.68 -10.65 -13.15
C HIS A 416 14.12 -11.13 -12.96
N GLY A 417 14.32 -12.25 -12.25
CA GLY A 417 15.62 -12.87 -12.03
C GLY A 417 16.39 -13.34 -13.27
N MET A 418 15.75 -13.45 -14.44
CA MET A 418 16.44 -13.70 -15.72
C MET A 418 16.97 -12.42 -16.39
N GLY A 419 16.52 -11.25 -15.94
CA GLY A 419 16.76 -9.96 -16.58
C GLY A 419 16.01 -9.80 -17.90
N TYR A 420 16.19 -8.65 -18.54
CA TYR A 420 15.39 -8.25 -19.71
C TYR A 420 16.11 -8.40 -21.06
N ASP A 421 17.42 -8.67 -21.01
CA ASP A 421 18.30 -8.69 -22.17
C ASP A 421 18.42 -10.09 -22.79
N GLU A 422 19.63 -10.59 -23.02
CA GLU A 422 19.88 -11.82 -23.78
C GLU A 422 19.27 -13.07 -23.15
N LYS A 423 19.12 -13.08 -21.82
CA LYS A 423 18.61 -14.22 -21.03
C LYS A 423 17.09 -14.19 -20.79
N SER A 424 16.40 -13.13 -21.23
CA SER A 424 14.95 -12.98 -21.01
C SER A 424 14.17 -14.12 -21.67
N LEU A 425 13.35 -14.82 -20.88
CA LEU A 425 12.50 -15.93 -21.35
C LEU A 425 11.44 -15.47 -22.36
N ALA A 426 11.18 -14.17 -22.47
CA ALA A 426 10.30 -13.59 -23.48
C ALA A 426 10.81 -13.77 -24.92
N LYS A 427 12.11 -14.02 -25.10
CA LYS A 427 12.78 -14.10 -26.42
C LYS A 427 12.95 -15.54 -26.94
N PHE A 428 12.76 -16.54 -26.09
CA PHE A 428 13.00 -17.95 -26.38
C PHE A 428 11.67 -18.68 -26.71
N PRO A 429 11.43 -19.08 -27.97
CA PRO A 429 10.13 -19.62 -28.40
C PRO A 429 9.66 -20.89 -27.69
N GLU A 430 10.57 -21.67 -27.11
CA GLU A 430 10.25 -22.85 -26.30
C GLU A 430 9.38 -22.51 -25.08
N TYR A 431 9.42 -21.27 -24.57
CA TYR A 431 8.57 -20.84 -23.45
C TYR A 431 7.24 -20.20 -23.89
N LEU A 432 6.94 -20.17 -25.20
CA LEU A 432 5.70 -19.57 -25.71
C LEU A 432 4.46 -20.21 -25.10
N GLN A 433 4.46 -21.54 -24.94
CA GLN A 433 3.33 -22.26 -24.36
C GLN A 433 3.02 -21.77 -22.94
N THR A 434 4.05 -21.59 -22.10
CA THR A 434 3.90 -21.09 -20.74
C THR A 434 3.34 -19.67 -20.69
N HIS A 435 3.78 -18.78 -21.60
CA HIS A 435 3.25 -17.41 -21.68
C HIS A 435 1.76 -17.38 -22.06
N ILE A 436 1.39 -18.15 -23.09
CA ILE A 436 0.01 -18.25 -23.55
C ILE A 436 -0.85 -18.87 -22.46
N GLU A 437 -0.44 -19.99 -21.88
CA GLU A 437 -1.22 -20.71 -20.88
C GLU A 437 -1.46 -19.83 -19.63
N ARG A 438 -0.46 -19.14 -19.09
CA ARG A 438 -0.67 -18.22 -17.95
C ARG A 438 -1.66 -17.10 -18.29
N ASN A 439 -1.62 -16.57 -19.52
CA ASN A 439 -2.59 -15.59 -20.00
C ASN A 439 -3.99 -16.18 -20.28
N GLU A 440 -4.10 -17.45 -20.69
CA GLU A 440 -5.39 -18.15 -20.72
C GLU A 440 -6.01 -18.23 -19.32
N GLY A 441 -5.17 -18.44 -18.29
CA GLY A 441 -5.57 -18.49 -16.89
C GLY A 441 -6.20 -17.21 -16.40
N ASN A 442 -5.64 -16.07 -16.83
CA ASN A 442 -6.20 -14.75 -16.57
C ASN A 442 -7.47 -14.51 -17.42
N VAL A 443 -7.34 -14.51 -18.74
CA VAL A 443 -8.40 -14.03 -19.64
C VAL A 443 -9.61 -14.96 -19.64
N LYS A 444 -9.44 -16.27 -19.84
CA LYS A 444 -10.61 -17.17 -19.97
C LYS A 444 -11.41 -17.27 -18.68
N THR A 445 -10.72 -17.29 -17.55
CA THR A 445 -11.35 -17.46 -16.23
C THR A 445 -12.22 -16.25 -15.89
N PHE A 446 -11.75 -15.04 -16.19
CA PHE A 446 -12.37 -13.82 -15.69
C PHE A 446 -13.09 -12.97 -16.75
N ILE A 447 -13.22 -13.44 -17.99
CA ILE A 447 -13.76 -12.68 -19.13
C ILE A 447 -15.14 -12.04 -18.90
N ASN A 448 -15.98 -12.65 -18.05
CA ASN A 448 -17.36 -12.20 -17.80
C ASN A 448 -17.47 -11.11 -16.72
N HIS A 449 -16.38 -10.77 -16.00
CA HIS A 449 -16.42 -9.75 -14.94
C HIS A 449 -16.46 -8.32 -15.53
N PRO A 450 -17.50 -7.51 -15.23
CA PRO A 450 -17.58 -6.12 -15.67
C PRO A 450 -16.53 -5.21 -15.03
N SER A 451 -16.00 -5.56 -13.85
CA SER A 451 -14.93 -4.80 -13.17
C SER A 451 -13.64 -4.72 -13.96
N ILE A 452 -13.28 -5.79 -14.68
CA ILE A 452 -12.02 -5.83 -15.44
C ILE A 452 -12.12 -4.88 -16.62
N ILE A 453 -11.35 -3.81 -16.62
CA ILE A 453 -11.29 -2.83 -17.72
C ILE A 453 -10.07 -3.02 -18.61
N VAL A 454 -9.00 -3.67 -18.13
CA VAL A 454 -7.75 -3.89 -18.86
C VAL A 454 -7.21 -5.29 -18.57
N TRP A 455 -6.64 -5.94 -19.58
CA TRP A 455 -5.81 -7.14 -19.41
C TRP A 455 -4.34 -6.77 -19.39
N SER A 456 -3.61 -7.17 -18.35
CA SER A 456 -2.15 -7.09 -18.30
C SER A 456 -1.51 -8.45 -18.59
N LEU A 457 -0.49 -8.48 -19.45
CA LEU A 457 0.12 -9.73 -19.92
C LEU A 457 1.09 -10.38 -18.93
N GLY A 458 1.49 -9.66 -17.89
CA GLY A 458 2.49 -10.04 -16.89
C GLY A 458 3.25 -8.81 -16.38
N ASN A 459 4.34 -9.04 -15.65
CA ASN A 459 5.20 -8.00 -15.08
C ASN A 459 6.68 -8.33 -15.33
N GLU A 460 7.52 -7.31 -15.54
CA GLU A 460 9.00 -7.40 -15.51
C GLU A 460 9.66 -8.70 -16.06
N CYS A 461 9.25 -9.15 -17.25
CA CYS A 461 9.79 -10.36 -17.92
C CYS A 461 10.71 -10.07 -19.11
N GLY A 462 11.07 -8.79 -19.30
CA GLY A 462 11.60 -8.31 -20.57
C GLY A 462 10.56 -8.35 -21.70
N TYR A 463 10.98 -8.11 -22.94
CA TYR A 463 10.08 -8.09 -24.10
C TYR A 463 10.64 -8.92 -25.25
N GLY A 464 9.76 -9.60 -25.98
CA GLY A 464 10.14 -10.48 -27.08
C GLY A 464 8.95 -11.16 -27.76
N ILE A 465 9.26 -12.09 -28.66
CA ILE A 465 8.28 -12.77 -29.51
C ILE A 465 7.16 -13.45 -28.73
N ASN A 466 7.44 -13.94 -27.51
CA ASN A 466 6.44 -14.60 -26.70
C ASN A 466 5.34 -13.63 -26.25
N PHE A 467 5.69 -12.39 -25.87
CA PHE A 467 4.69 -11.36 -25.55
C PHE A 467 3.95 -10.84 -26.78
N GLU A 468 4.61 -10.72 -27.95
CA GLU A 468 3.91 -10.33 -29.17
C GLU A 468 2.82 -11.34 -29.57
N LYS A 469 3.14 -12.63 -29.49
CA LYS A 469 2.19 -13.72 -29.76
C LYS A 469 1.09 -13.80 -28.71
N THR A 470 1.43 -13.52 -27.46
CA THR A 470 0.48 -13.51 -26.35
C THR A 470 -0.51 -12.35 -26.48
N TYR A 471 -0.02 -11.14 -26.81
CA TYR A 471 -0.88 -10.00 -27.14
C TYR A 471 -1.84 -10.34 -28.28
N ASP A 472 -1.33 -10.89 -29.40
CA ASP A 472 -2.17 -11.26 -30.55
C ASP A 472 -3.26 -12.27 -30.16
N TRP A 473 -2.91 -13.24 -29.31
CA TRP A 473 -3.86 -14.22 -28.79
C TRP A 473 -4.95 -13.56 -27.92
N VAL A 474 -4.56 -12.69 -26.97
CA VAL A 474 -5.53 -11.99 -26.10
C VAL A 474 -6.47 -11.12 -26.94
N LYS A 475 -5.95 -10.31 -27.87
CA LYS A 475 -6.77 -9.45 -28.75
C LYS A 475 -7.69 -10.25 -29.67
N ALA A 476 -7.27 -11.43 -30.12
CA ALA A 476 -8.11 -12.30 -30.91
C ALA A 476 -9.24 -12.93 -30.06
N TYR A 477 -8.96 -13.23 -28.79
CA TYR A 477 -9.93 -13.85 -27.89
C TYR A 477 -10.93 -12.85 -27.30
N ASP A 478 -10.48 -11.68 -26.85
CA ASP A 478 -11.30 -10.60 -26.29
C ASP A 478 -11.06 -9.27 -27.00
N GLN A 479 -12.11 -8.78 -27.66
CA GLN A 479 -12.13 -7.50 -28.38
C GLN A 479 -12.79 -6.38 -27.55
N THR A 480 -13.29 -6.70 -26.35
CA THR A 480 -14.08 -5.78 -25.51
C THR A 480 -13.21 -4.96 -24.55
N ARG A 481 -11.91 -5.27 -24.46
CA ARG A 481 -10.96 -4.65 -23.53
C ARG A 481 -9.61 -4.35 -24.19
N PRO A 482 -8.93 -3.27 -23.79
CA PRO A 482 -7.53 -3.04 -24.11
C PRO A 482 -6.60 -4.01 -23.39
N VAL A 483 -5.39 -4.15 -23.92
CA VAL A 483 -4.30 -4.96 -23.38
C VAL A 483 -3.11 -4.07 -23.07
N GLN A 484 -2.47 -4.27 -21.92
CA GLN A 484 -1.26 -3.56 -21.52
C GLN A 484 -0.10 -4.51 -21.21
N TYR A 485 1.12 -4.02 -21.39
CA TYR A 485 2.33 -4.64 -20.88
C TYR A 485 3.46 -3.60 -20.81
N GLU A 486 4.04 -3.42 -19.63
CA GLU A 486 4.98 -2.32 -19.37
C GLU A 486 6.29 -2.46 -20.15
N ARG A 487 6.94 -3.63 -20.04
CA ARG A 487 8.34 -3.82 -20.48
C ARG A 487 8.54 -3.66 -21.98
N GLY A 488 7.47 -3.71 -22.77
CA GLY A 488 7.52 -3.45 -24.20
C GLY A 488 7.75 -1.97 -24.55
N GLY A 489 7.50 -1.04 -23.62
CA GLY A 489 7.60 0.39 -23.87
C GLY A 489 6.60 0.89 -24.92
N TYR A 490 6.81 2.10 -25.43
CA TYR A 490 5.84 2.79 -26.27
C TYR A 490 5.54 2.08 -27.60
N ASP A 491 6.56 1.56 -28.29
CA ASP A 491 6.43 1.00 -29.65
C ASP A 491 6.02 -0.48 -29.67
N SER A 492 5.86 -1.11 -28.51
CA SER A 492 5.40 -2.49 -28.40
C SER A 492 3.92 -2.68 -28.72
N LYS A 493 3.55 -3.95 -28.86
CA LYS A 493 2.17 -4.42 -28.81
C LYS A 493 1.57 -4.24 -27.40
N THR A 494 1.15 -3.01 -27.13
CA THR A 494 0.39 -2.57 -25.95
C THR A 494 -0.57 -1.46 -26.37
N ASP A 495 -1.77 -1.44 -25.83
CA ASP A 495 -2.79 -0.43 -26.14
C ASP A 495 -2.64 0.82 -25.25
N ILE A 496 -2.00 0.68 -24.09
CA ILE A 496 -1.78 1.72 -23.08
C ILE A 496 -0.28 1.93 -22.91
N HIS A 497 0.16 3.19 -22.81
CA HIS A 497 1.52 3.49 -22.34
C HIS A 497 1.51 3.44 -20.81
N CYS A 498 2.06 2.36 -20.25
CA CYS A 498 1.94 2.04 -18.82
C CYS A 498 3.29 1.80 -18.14
N PRO A 499 4.20 2.80 -18.10
CA PRO A 499 5.50 2.64 -17.46
C PRO A 499 5.37 2.60 -15.92
N MET A 500 6.48 2.28 -15.26
CA MET A 500 6.63 2.27 -13.80
C MET A 500 7.54 3.43 -13.36
N TYR A 501 7.16 4.12 -12.28
CA TYR A 501 7.98 5.09 -11.54
C TYR A 501 8.59 6.22 -12.40
N ILE A 502 7.86 6.69 -13.42
CA ILE A 502 8.29 7.81 -14.24
C ILE A 502 8.06 9.12 -13.49
N ASP A 503 9.12 9.90 -13.32
CA ASP A 503 9.10 11.17 -12.62
C ASP A 503 8.16 12.23 -13.24
N TYR A 504 8.04 13.37 -12.57
CA TYR A 504 7.16 14.47 -12.96
C TYR A 504 7.56 15.11 -14.30
N GLU A 505 8.86 15.23 -14.59
CA GLU A 505 9.36 15.92 -15.78
C GLU A 505 9.17 15.08 -17.04
N GLU A 506 9.56 13.80 -17.00
CA GLU A 506 9.36 12.85 -18.10
C GLU A 506 7.87 12.55 -18.29
N SER A 507 7.08 12.50 -17.22
CA SER A 507 5.62 12.41 -17.30
C SER A 507 5.03 13.60 -18.06
N GLU A 508 5.43 14.82 -17.72
CA GLU A 508 4.95 16.02 -18.42
C GLU A 508 5.43 16.06 -19.88
N LYS A 509 6.66 15.60 -20.15
CA LYS A 509 7.22 15.49 -21.49
C LYS A 509 6.42 14.53 -22.36
N TYR A 510 6.04 13.35 -21.86
CA TYR A 510 5.13 12.46 -22.58
C TYR A 510 3.78 13.15 -22.86
N CYS A 511 3.23 13.85 -21.86
CA CYS A 511 1.96 14.57 -22.02
C CYS A 511 1.99 15.62 -23.13
N LYS A 512 3.13 16.30 -23.31
CA LYS A 512 3.35 17.31 -24.37
C LYS A 512 3.75 16.72 -25.73
N SER A 513 4.07 15.43 -25.80
CA SER A 513 4.42 14.74 -27.04
C SER A 513 3.20 14.50 -27.94
N ASP A 514 3.44 14.04 -29.17
CA ASP A 514 2.44 13.56 -30.12
C ASP A 514 1.97 12.11 -29.84
N GLY A 515 2.38 11.52 -28.70
CA GLY A 515 1.97 10.18 -28.30
C GLY A 515 0.46 9.99 -28.25
N VAL A 516 -0.02 8.92 -28.90
CA VAL A 516 -1.46 8.62 -29.12
C VAL A 516 -2.06 7.60 -28.16
N LYS A 517 -1.27 7.03 -27.23
CA LYS A 517 -1.74 6.04 -26.25
C LYS A 517 -2.14 6.75 -24.94
N PRO A 518 -3.18 6.29 -24.23
CA PRO A 518 -3.42 6.71 -22.85
C PRO A 518 -2.17 6.47 -22.01
N TYR A 519 -1.88 7.40 -21.11
CA TYR A 519 -0.79 7.30 -20.16
C TYR A 519 -1.36 6.98 -18.78
N ILE A 520 -1.06 5.78 -18.31
CA ILE A 520 -1.52 5.25 -17.02
C ILE A 520 -0.36 4.48 -16.41
N GLN A 521 0.32 5.04 -15.42
CA GLN A 521 1.48 4.37 -14.82
C GLN A 521 1.02 3.07 -14.12
N CYS A 522 1.57 1.91 -14.49
CA CYS A 522 1.16 0.67 -13.84
C CYS A 522 1.69 0.58 -12.41
N GLU A 523 2.76 1.33 -12.10
CA GLU A 523 3.26 1.60 -10.74
C GLU A 523 3.78 3.03 -10.69
N TYR A 524 3.42 3.78 -9.66
CA TYR A 524 3.98 5.10 -9.34
C TYR A 524 3.86 5.34 -7.85
N ALA A 525 4.46 6.41 -7.33
CA ALA A 525 4.29 6.81 -5.93
C ALA A 525 4.58 5.64 -4.96
N HIS A 526 5.85 5.23 -4.87
CA HIS A 526 6.26 4.11 -4.05
C HIS A 526 6.09 4.45 -2.55
N ALA A 527 5.22 3.74 -1.83
CA ALA A 527 4.75 4.07 -0.49
C ALA A 527 5.50 3.34 0.64
N MET A 528 6.77 3.00 0.44
CA MET A 528 7.62 2.31 1.41
C MET A 528 7.97 3.16 2.63
N GLY A 529 7.62 2.64 3.81
CA GLY A 529 7.82 3.32 5.08
C GLY A 529 7.13 4.69 5.13
N ASN A 530 7.81 5.69 5.67
CA ASN A 530 7.38 7.10 5.63
C ASN A 530 7.69 7.73 4.26
N SER A 531 6.72 7.72 3.34
CA SER A 531 6.87 8.22 1.96
C SER A 531 5.69 9.12 1.52
N GLU A 532 5.29 9.05 0.25
CA GLU A 532 4.26 9.87 -0.41
C GLU A 532 4.54 11.39 -0.38
N GLY A 533 5.81 11.77 -0.23
CA GLY A 533 6.27 13.13 -0.46
C GLY A 533 6.29 13.46 -1.95
N GLY A 534 5.51 14.44 -2.37
CA GLY A 534 5.39 14.82 -3.78
C GLY A 534 4.26 14.11 -4.55
N PHE A 535 3.33 13.45 -3.83
CA PHE A 535 2.15 12.83 -4.44
C PHE A 535 1.26 13.84 -5.18
N LYS A 536 1.16 15.04 -4.60
CA LYS A 536 0.46 16.19 -5.18
C LYS A 536 0.89 16.48 -6.62
N GLU A 537 2.19 16.41 -6.91
CA GLU A 537 2.74 16.79 -8.21
C GLU A 537 2.29 15.86 -9.33
N TYR A 538 2.15 14.56 -9.06
CA TYR A 538 1.51 13.65 -10.00
C TYR A 538 0.07 14.07 -10.27
N TRP A 539 -0.71 14.33 -9.22
CA TRP A 539 -2.13 14.67 -9.34
C TRP A 539 -2.39 16.03 -10.01
N ASP A 540 -1.49 16.99 -9.84
CA ASP A 540 -1.50 18.24 -10.60
C ASP A 540 -1.34 17.96 -12.11
N LEU A 541 -0.41 17.08 -12.50
CA LEU A 541 -0.19 16.70 -13.91
C LEU A 541 -1.36 15.89 -14.49
N ILE A 542 -1.87 14.92 -13.75
CA ILE A 542 -3.02 14.07 -14.13
C ILE A 542 -4.26 14.94 -14.42
N ARG A 543 -4.53 15.93 -13.56
CA ARG A 543 -5.67 16.85 -13.75
C ARG A 543 -5.42 17.89 -14.85
N LYS A 544 -4.16 18.16 -15.19
CA LYS A 544 -3.78 19.12 -16.24
C LYS A 544 -3.84 18.53 -17.64
N TYR A 545 -3.44 17.26 -17.82
CA TYR A 545 -3.28 16.64 -19.14
C TYR A 545 -4.28 15.51 -19.39
N PRO A 546 -5.23 15.66 -20.34
CA PRO A 546 -6.26 14.65 -20.59
C PRO A 546 -5.76 13.24 -20.88
N LYS A 547 -4.60 13.10 -21.54
CA LYS A 547 -4.02 11.78 -21.84
C LYS A 547 -3.38 11.08 -20.63
N TYR A 548 -3.08 11.81 -19.56
CA TYR A 548 -2.54 11.25 -18.32
C TYR A 548 -3.68 10.97 -17.35
N GLN A 549 -4.06 9.70 -17.24
CA GLN A 549 -5.26 9.29 -16.51
C GLN A 549 -4.94 8.66 -15.15
N GLY A 550 -3.80 8.98 -14.55
CA GLY A 550 -3.41 8.45 -13.25
C GLY A 550 -2.58 7.18 -13.32
N GLY A 551 -2.79 6.27 -12.37
CA GLY A 551 -1.96 5.08 -12.23
C GLY A 551 -2.31 4.28 -10.98
N TYR A 552 -1.46 3.31 -10.67
CA TYR A 552 -1.61 2.44 -9.51
C TYR A 552 -0.45 2.66 -8.54
N ILE A 553 -0.76 3.12 -7.32
CA ILE A 553 0.23 3.32 -6.24
C ILE A 553 0.90 1.98 -5.92
N TRP A 554 2.22 1.97 -5.67
CA TRP A 554 2.94 0.78 -5.19
C TRP A 554 3.23 0.91 -3.68
N ASP A 555 2.55 0.17 -2.81
CA ASP A 555 1.43 -0.74 -3.06
C ASP A 555 0.34 -0.61 -1.99
N PHE A 556 -0.71 -1.43 -2.04
CA PHE A 556 -1.87 -1.27 -1.16
C PHE A 556 -1.55 -1.63 0.29
N VAL A 557 -0.78 -2.69 0.56
CA VAL A 557 -0.58 -3.24 1.91
C VAL A 557 0.82 -3.80 2.12
N ASP A 558 1.43 -3.41 3.24
CA ASP A 558 2.70 -3.96 3.69
C ASP A 558 2.62 -5.49 3.82
N GLN A 559 3.55 -6.19 3.18
CA GLN A 559 3.61 -7.65 3.20
C GLN A 559 4.32 -8.16 4.47
N GLY A 560 4.05 -7.61 5.65
CA GLY A 560 4.69 -8.05 6.90
C GLY A 560 3.98 -9.26 7.52
N LEU A 561 4.72 -10.27 8.00
CA LEU A 561 4.13 -11.41 8.73
C LEU A 561 4.09 -11.14 10.22
N ARG A 562 3.01 -11.52 10.91
CA ARG A 562 2.87 -11.27 12.34
C ARG A 562 3.75 -12.21 13.16
N ASP A 563 4.58 -11.65 14.04
CA ASP A 563 5.40 -12.42 14.97
C ASP A 563 5.61 -11.66 16.30
N LYS A 564 6.46 -12.19 17.18
CA LYS A 564 6.88 -11.56 18.42
C LYS A 564 8.35 -11.19 18.39
N SER A 565 8.64 -9.97 18.83
CA SER A 565 10.00 -9.49 19.06
C SER A 565 10.76 -10.44 19.99
N PRO A 566 11.93 -10.96 19.58
CA PRO A 566 12.80 -11.70 20.48
C PRO A 566 13.49 -10.77 21.50
N VAL A 567 13.44 -9.45 21.30
CA VAL A 567 14.05 -8.44 22.19
C VAL A 567 13.08 -8.04 23.30
N THR A 568 11.84 -7.72 22.97
CA THR A 568 10.86 -7.14 23.92
C THR A 568 9.68 -8.04 24.21
N GLY A 569 9.42 -9.05 23.38
CA GLY A 569 8.21 -9.87 23.40
C GLY A 569 6.95 -9.17 22.87
N LYS A 570 7.04 -7.92 22.42
CA LYS A 570 5.94 -7.19 21.75
C LYS A 570 5.67 -7.79 20.38
N GLU A 571 4.49 -7.53 19.85
CA GLU A 571 4.17 -7.86 18.46
C GLU A 571 5.07 -7.08 17.49
N ILE A 572 5.51 -7.76 16.43
CA ILE A 572 6.22 -7.20 15.29
C ILE A 572 5.61 -7.72 13.99
N PHE A 573 5.89 -7.01 12.89
CA PHE A 573 5.69 -7.52 11.55
C PHE A 573 7.04 -7.76 10.92
N THR A 574 7.32 -9.01 10.55
CA THR A 574 8.61 -9.44 9.99
C THR A 574 8.68 -9.19 8.49
N TYR A 575 9.90 -9.11 7.99
CA TYR A 575 10.23 -8.91 6.59
C TYR A 575 11.38 -9.84 6.16
N GLY A 576 11.92 -9.62 4.96
CA GLY A 576 13.03 -10.40 4.43
C GLY A 576 14.21 -10.53 5.39
N GLY A 577 14.63 -11.77 5.63
CA GLY A 577 15.82 -12.05 6.43
C GLY A 577 15.52 -12.41 7.89
N ASP A 578 14.29 -12.25 8.38
CA ASP A 578 13.91 -12.65 9.74
C ASP A 578 13.79 -14.16 9.92
N TYR A 579 13.63 -14.89 8.81
CA TYR A 579 13.47 -16.34 8.80
C TYR A 579 14.64 -17.04 8.10
N GLY A 580 14.97 -18.25 8.56
CA GLY A 580 16.04 -19.05 7.99
C GLY A 580 17.44 -18.60 8.41
N ARG A 581 18.45 -19.45 8.15
CA ARG A 581 19.85 -19.20 8.55
C ARG A 581 20.67 -18.47 7.49
N TYR A 582 20.36 -18.73 6.21
CA TYR A 582 20.99 -18.09 5.04
C TYR A 582 19.91 -17.73 4.01
N PRO A 583 18.91 -16.92 4.41
CA PRO A 583 17.81 -16.59 3.51
C PRO A 583 18.33 -15.73 2.34
N ALA A 584 17.76 -15.97 1.16
CA ALA A 584 17.70 -14.90 0.17
C ALA A 584 16.81 -13.80 0.75
N SER A 585 17.23 -12.54 0.64
CA SER A 585 16.53 -11.40 1.24
C SER A 585 16.81 -10.10 0.48
N ASP A 586 15.84 -9.19 0.54
CA ASP A 586 15.95 -7.75 0.24
C ASP A 586 15.43 -6.91 1.42
N TYR A 587 15.57 -7.43 2.65
CA TYR A 587 15.16 -6.77 3.88
C TYR A 587 13.69 -6.36 3.88
N ASN A 588 13.39 -5.12 4.28
CA ASN A 588 12.03 -4.58 4.40
C ASN A 588 11.45 -4.09 3.07
N PHE A 589 12.06 -4.43 1.92
CA PHE A 589 11.56 -3.99 0.61
C PHE A 589 10.17 -4.56 0.27
N ASN A 590 9.64 -5.50 1.05
CA ASN A 590 8.25 -5.97 1.00
C ASN A 590 7.25 -5.13 1.81
N CYS A 591 7.67 -4.03 2.43
CA CYS A 591 6.83 -3.15 3.24
C CYS A 591 6.60 -1.81 2.52
N ASN A 592 5.72 -1.84 1.49
CA ASN A 592 5.47 -0.73 0.58
C ASN A 592 4.05 -0.14 0.67
N GLY A 593 3.32 -0.45 1.74
CA GLY A 593 1.87 -0.29 1.77
C GLY A 593 1.37 1.14 2.02
N ILE A 594 0.27 1.49 1.36
CA ILE A 594 -0.66 2.54 1.82
C ILE A 594 -1.17 2.21 3.24
N ILE A 595 -1.31 0.93 3.56
CA ILE A 595 -1.70 0.43 4.89
C ILE A 595 -0.71 -0.60 5.43
N ALA A 596 -0.63 -0.65 6.76
CA ALA A 596 0.15 -1.64 7.49
C ALA A 596 -0.43 -3.06 7.35
N PRO A 597 0.29 -4.14 7.74
CA PRO A 597 -0.16 -5.51 7.49
C PRO A 597 -1.51 -5.86 8.16
N ASP A 598 -1.80 -5.22 9.30
CA ASP A 598 -3.06 -5.32 10.05
C ASP A 598 -4.18 -4.39 9.53
N ARG A 599 -3.98 -3.76 8.37
CA ARG A 599 -4.92 -2.84 7.69
C ARG A 599 -5.13 -1.50 8.40
N ARG A 600 -4.23 -1.15 9.34
CA ARG A 600 -4.16 0.22 9.85
C ARG A 600 -3.61 1.16 8.78
N LEU A 601 -4.18 2.36 8.66
CA LEU A 601 -3.72 3.36 7.70
C LEU A 601 -2.30 3.85 8.05
N ASN A 602 -1.37 3.82 7.10
CA ASN A 602 -0.13 4.57 7.20
C ASN A 602 -0.43 6.08 7.06
N PRO A 603 0.36 7.00 7.65
CA PRO A 603 0.02 8.43 7.68
C PRO A 603 -0.14 9.05 6.29
N HIS A 604 0.56 8.53 5.28
CA HIS A 604 0.38 8.96 3.90
C HIS A 604 -0.96 8.61 3.27
N ALA A 605 -1.72 7.65 3.82
CA ALA A 605 -3.03 7.27 3.30
C ALA A 605 -4.00 8.47 3.27
N TYR A 606 -3.86 9.40 4.22
CA TYR A 606 -4.68 10.61 4.29
C TYR A 606 -4.35 11.62 3.18
N GLU A 607 -3.07 11.74 2.79
CA GLU A 607 -2.66 12.56 1.64
C GLU A 607 -3.22 11.96 0.34
N ILE A 608 -3.19 10.63 0.22
CA ILE A 608 -3.78 9.90 -0.91
C ILE A 608 -5.29 10.17 -0.98
N GLN A 609 -6.02 10.00 0.12
CA GLN A 609 -7.46 10.27 0.18
C GLN A 609 -7.79 11.69 -0.28
N TYR A 610 -7.02 12.68 0.19
CA TYR A 610 -7.19 14.09 -0.13
C TYR A 610 -7.05 14.34 -1.63
N TRP A 611 -5.98 13.86 -2.26
CA TRP A 611 -5.78 14.08 -3.69
C TRP A 611 -6.65 13.19 -4.58
N HIS A 612 -7.14 12.06 -4.07
CA HIS A 612 -8.11 11.19 -4.73
C HIS A 612 -9.57 11.67 -4.60
N GLN A 613 -9.88 12.68 -3.78
CA GLN A 613 -11.27 13.11 -3.60
C GLN A 613 -11.93 13.58 -4.90
N ASN A 614 -13.24 13.36 -5.01
CA ASN A 614 -14.01 13.64 -6.23
C ASN A 614 -14.83 14.93 -6.17
N VAL A 615 -14.71 15.71 -5.09
CA VAL A 615 -15.48 16.95 -4.91
C VAL A 615 -14.56 18.05 -4.43
N TRP A 616 -14.66 19.21 -5.06
CA TRP A 616 -13.76 20.34 -4.82
C TRP A 616 -14.52 21.65 -4.62
N ILE A 617 -14.18 22.37 -3.57
CA ILE A 617 -14.44 23.79 -3.39
C ILE A 617 -13.40 24.58 -4.18
N LYS A 618 -13.87 25.52 -5.01
CA LYS A 618 -13.06 26.45 -5.80
C LYS A 618 -13.56 27.87 -5.61
N ASP A 619 -12.67 28.83 -5.86
CA ASP A 619 -13.02 30.25 -5.97
C ASP A 619 -13.82 30.81 -4.77
N LEU A 620 -13.36 30.52 -3.54
CA LEU A 620 -14.01 31.03 -2.33
C LEU A 620 -13.90 32.57 -2.27
N ASP A 621 -15.06 33.22 -2.37
CA ASP A 621 -15.28 34.63 -2.06
C ASP A 621 -15.87 34.73 -0.66
N ALA A 622 -14.99 34.86 0.33
CA ALA A 622 -15.32 34.94 1.75
C ALA A 622 -16.25 36.12 2.08
N VAL A 623 -16.06 37.27 1.40
CA VAL A 623 -16.82 38.50 1.63
C VAL A 623 -18.30 38.33 1.27
N ASN A 624 -18.57 37.56 0.23
CA ASN A 624 -19.93 37.31 -0.24
C ASN A 624 -20.49 35.93 0.17
N GLY A 625 -19.71 35.12 0.89
CA GLY A 625 -20.08 33.73 1.23
C GLY A 625 -20.35 32.89 -0.03
N ALA A 626 -19.62 33.16 -1.12
CA ALA A 626 -19.83 32.52 -2.41
C ALA A 626 -18.64 31.61 -2.76
N PHE A 627 -18.91 30.47 -3.38
CA PHE A 627 -17.87 29.53 -3.82
C PHE A 627 -18.44 28.58 -4.88
N ASN A 628 -17.54 27.87 -5.58
CA ASN A 628 -17.89 26.87 -6.57
C ASN A 628 -17.71 25.45 -6.00
N ILE A 629 -18.72 24.60 -6.14
CA ILE A 629 -18.59 23.15 -5.92
C ILE A 629 -18.41 22.49 -7.28
N TYR A 630 -17.28 21.80 -7.48
CA TYR A 630 -16.99 21.01 -8.67
C TYR A 630 -17.12 19.51 -8.35
N ASN A 631 -17.95 18.81 -9.12
CA ASN A 631 -18.09 17.36 -9.07
C ASN A 631 -17.18 16.71 -10.13
N GLU A 632 -16.09 16.07 -9.68
CA GLU A 632 -15.11 15.35 -10.51
C GLU A 632 -15.54 13.89 -10.80
N ASN A 633 -16.66 13.41 -10.25
CA ASN A 633 -17.22 12.12 -10.66
C ASN A 633 -17.65 12.15 -12.14
N PHE A 634 -17.71 10.99 -12.80
CA PHE A 634 -18.09 10.86 -14.22
C PHE A 634 -19.51 10.35 -14.45
N PHE A 635 -20.09 9.65 -13.47
CA PHE A 635 -21.36 8.93 -13.60
C PHE A 635 -22.34 9.17 -12.44
N LYS A 636 -21.88 9.64 -11.27
CA LYS A 636 -22.76 9.99 -10.13
C LYS A 636 -22.80 11.49 -9.79
N ASN A 637 -23.97 11.93 -9.32
CA ASN A 637 -24.09 13.21 -8.62
C ASN A 637 -23.53 13.09 -7.20
N ILE A 638 -23.56 14.18 -6.43
CA ILE A 638 -23.07 14.19 -5.04
C ILE A 638 -24.22 14.29 -4.02
N ASP A 639 -25.40 13.79 -4.39
CA ASP A 639 -26.58 13.89 -3.52
C ASP A 639 -26.43 13.08 -2.23
N ASP A 640 -25.55 12.09 -2.21
CA ASP A 640 -25.14 11.28 -1.06
C ASP A 640 -24.25 12.04 -0.07
N LEU A 641 -23.83 13.27 -0.39
CA LEU A 641 -22.91 14.05 0.43
C LEU A 641 -23.58 15.28 1.07
N HIS A 642 -23.27 15.48 2.36
CA HIS A 642 -23.64 16.65 3.15
C HIS A 642 -22.42 17.57 3.31
N LEU A 643 -22.58 18.84 2.92
CA LEU A 643 -21.52 19.84 3.02
C LEU A 643 -21.67 20.69 4.28
N THR A 644 -20.60 20.75 5.07
CA THR A 644 -20.46 21.69 6.18
C THR A 644 -19.26 22.61 5.96
N ALA A 645 -19.35 23.83 6.48
CA ALA A 645 -18.24 24.78 6.58
C ALA A 645 -18.06 25.14 8.06
N THR A 646 -16.90 24.82 8.65
CA THR A 646 -16.60 25.14 10.05
C THR A 646 -15.55 26.24 10.12
N ILE A 647 -15.84 27.28 10.88
CA ILE A 647 -14.98 28.47 11.05
C ILE A 647 -14.20 28.31 12.36
N TYR A 648 -12.90 28.62 12.30
CA TYR A 648 -12.00 28.58 13.44
C TYR A 648 -11.26 29.91 13.58
N ALA A 649 -10.98 30.33 14.82
CA ALA A 649 -10.01 31.38 15.14
C ALA A 649 -8.88 30.79 16.00
N ASN A 650 -7.63 30.94 15.57
CA ASN A 650 -6.45 30.31 16.16
C ASN A 650 -6.66 28.81 16.48
N GLY A 651 -7.34 28.10 15.57
CA GLY A 651 -7.65 26.66 15.70
C GLY A 651 -8.77 26.32 16.68
N VAL A 652 -9.38 27.30 17.36
CA VAL A 652 -10.57 27.11 18.21
C VAL A 652 -11.82 27.24 17.35
N LYS A 653 -12.69 26.24 17.40
CA LYS A 653 -13.95 26.22 16.65
C LYS A 653 -14.86 27.35 17.12
N LEU A 654 -15.31 28.20 16.20
CA LEU A 654 -16.29 29.25 16.45
C LEU A 654 -17.70 28.77 16.12
N SER A 655 -17.91 28.33 14.87
CA SER A 655 -19.23 27.93 14.38
C SER A 655 -19.14 26.92 13.25
N THR A 656 -20.24 26.19 13.02
CA THR A 656 -20.40 25.31 11.85
C THR A 656 -21.65 25.75 11.10
N VAL A 657 -21.51 25.91 9.79
CA VAL A 657 -22.59 26.26 8.86
C VAL A 657 -22.88 25.07 7.97
N GLU A 658 -24.13 24.61 7.98
CA GLU A 658 -24.64 23.63 7.02
C GLU A 658 -24.90 24.31 5.68
N ILE A 659 -24.45 23.69 4.58
CA ILE A 659 -24.67 24.17 3.22
C ILE A 659 -25.63 23.21 2.51
N PRO A 660 -26.95 23.50 2.48
CA PRO A 660 -27.94 22.56 1.96
C PRO A 660 -27.91 22.40 0.42
N GLU A 661 -27.22 23.29 -0.29
CA GLU A 661 -27.23 23.40 -1.74
C GLU A 661 -26.35 22.38 -2.50
N THR A 662 -26.18 21.16 -1.99
CA THR A 662 -25.38 20.10 -2.64
C THR A 662 -26.16 19.26 -3.66
N LYS A 663 -27.50 19.33 -3.64
CA LYS A 663 -28.34 18.47 -4.48
C LYS A 663 -28.31 18.82 -5.98
N GLY A 664 -28.32 17.79 -6.81
CA GLY A 664 -28.47 17.86 -8.27
C GLY A 664 -27.19 18.26 -9.03
N ILE A 665 -26.03 18.32 -8.37
CA ILE A 665 -24.77 18.66 -9.05
C ILE A 665 -24.31 17.48 -9.89
N ALA A 666 -24.53 17.57 -11.20
CA ALA A 666 -24.26 16.50 -12.16
C ALA A 666 -22.74 16.20 -12.27
N PRO A 667 -22.36 14.99 -12.72
CA PRO A 667 -20.97 14.64 -13.02
C PRO A 667 -20.29 15.67 -13.91
N GLN A 668 -19.03 15.98 -13.64
CA GLN A 668 -18.21 16.93 -14.42
C GLN A 668 -18.80 18.35 -14.53
N THR A 669 -19.66 18.76 -13.59
CA THR A 669 -20.22 20.12 -13.57
C THR A 669 -19.81 20.90 -12.34
N THR A 670 -19.85 22.23 -12.46
CA THR A 670 -19.61 23.17 -11.37
C THR A 670 -20.91 23.88 -11.03
N LYS A 671 -21.21 24.01 -9.74
CA LYS A 671 -22.33 24.82 -9.24
C LYS A 671 -21.78 25.92 -8.33
N MET A 672 -22.15 27.16 -8.63
CA MET A 672 -21.93 28.28 -7.72
C MET A 672 -22.93 28.19 -6.57
N VAL A 673 -22.45 28.29 -5.35
CA VAL A 673 -23.25 28.36 -4.13
C VAL A 673 -23.05 29.73 -3.51
N LYS A 674 -24.14 30.32 -2.98
CA LYS A 674 -24.11 31.54 -2.17
C LYS A 674 -24.78 31.23 -0.85
N SER A 675 -24.03 31.38 0.24
CA SER A 675 -24.54 31.11 1.59
C SER A 675 -24.43 32.39 2.42
N ASP A 676 -25.57 33.04 2.62
CA ASP A 676 -25.66 34.19 3.54
C ASP A 676 -25.24 33.79 4.96
N ALA A 677 -25.56 32.56 5.39
CA ALA A 677 -25.14 32.05 6.69
C ALA A 677 -23.61 31.95 6.80
N LEU A 678 -22.93 31.46 5.76
CA LEU A 678 -21.47 31.42 5.72
C LEU A 678 -20.87 32.83 5.71
N LYS A 679 -21.43 33.72 4.89
CA LYS A 679 -21.04 35.13 4.84
C LYS A 679 -21.11 35.78 6.23
N TYR A 680 -22.23 35.62 6.94
CA TYR A 680 -22.40 36.20 8.27
C TYR A 680 -21.44 35.58 9.28
N ALA A 681 -21.25 34.26 9.26
CA ALA A 681 -20.32 33.58 10.17
C ALA A 681 -18.86 34.03 9.96
N ILE A 682 -18.44 34.23 8.71
CA ILE A 682 -17.10 34.76 8.40
C ILE A 682 -16.98 36.22 8.87
N ALA A 683 -17.96 37.07 8.55
CA ALA A 683 -17.93 38.48 8.94
C ALA A 683 -17.94 38.68 10.47
N GLU A 684 -18.69 37.84 11.20
CA GLU A 684 -18.68 37.80 12.66
C GLU A 684 -17.30 37.39 13.19
N ALA A 685 -16.71 36.33 12.65
CA ALA A 685 -15.35 35.91 13.01
C ALA A 685 -14.31 37.01 12.73
N GLU A 686 -14.36 37.69 11.59
CA GLU A 686 -13.45 38.82 11.29
C GLU A 686 -13.67 40.01 12.23
N SER A 687 -14.91 40.26 12.66
CA SER A 687 -15.23 41.36 13.59
C SER A 687 -14.76 41.07 15.01
N GLU A 688 -14.96 39.85 15.50
CA GLU A 688 -14.64 39.46 16.89
C GLU A 688 -13.19 39.01 17.05
N HIS A 689 -12.63 38.39 16.00
CA HIS A 689 -11.32 37.73 16.00
C HIS A 689 -10.39 38.22 14.87
N GLY A 690 -10.57 39.42 14.31
CA GLY A 690 -9.79 39.93 13.17
C GLY A 690 -8.27 40.11 13.41
N LYS A 691 -7.76 39.85 14.61
CA LYS A 691 -6.32 39.78 14.92
C LYS A 691 -5.78 38.35 15.01
N GLU A 692 -6.66 37.36 14.95
CA GLU A 692 -6.36 35.94 15.05
C GLU A 692 -6.34 35.31 13.66
N GLU A 693 -5.65 34.18 13.51
CA GLU A 693 -5.72 33.42 12.25
C GLU A 693 -7.11 32.80 12.11
N ILE A 694 -7.81 33.13 11.02
CA ILE A 694 -9.15 32.63 10.75
C ILE A 694 -9.08 31.63 9.61
N THR A 695 -9.62 30.43 9.83
CA THR A 695 -9.72 29.38 8.80
C THR A 695 -11.15 28.90 8.63
N VAL A 696 -11.46 28.46 7.40
CA VAL A 696 -12.74 27.82 7.05
C VAL A 696 -12.46 26.42 6.52
N ASN A 697 -12.99 25.40 7.22
CA ASN A 697 -12.85 24.00 6.85
C ASN A 697 -14.15 23.49 6.23
N PHE A 698 -14.11 23.16 4.96
CA PHE A 698 -15.19 22.49 4.25
C PHE A 698 -15.05 20.97 4.36
N ALA A 699 -16.15 20.28 4.63
CA ALA A 699 -16.20 18.82 4.68
C ALA A 699 -17.47 18.27 4.01
N PHE A 700 -17.30 17.32 3.10
CA PHE A 700 -18.37 16.56 2.47
C PHE A 700 -18.48 15.18 3.14
N ALA A 701 -19.49 15.00 4.00
CA ALA A 701 -19.74 13.77 4.74
C ALA A 701 -20.80 12.91 4.05
N SER A 702 -20.56 11.60 3.95
CA SER A 702 -21.50 10.64 3.38
C SER A 702 -22.76 10.48 4.23
N ASP A 703 -23.92 10.30 3.59
CA ASP A 703 -25.18 9.94 4.25
C ASP A 703 -25.28 8.45 4.62
N GLY A 704 -24.32 7.63 4.16
CA GLY A 704 -24.23 6.19 4.41
C GLY A 704 -25.06 5.32 3.45
N THR A 705 -25.54 5.87 2.34
CA THR A 705 -26.29 5.10 1.32
C THR A 705 -25.38 4.30 0.38
N GLU A 706 -24.13 4.72 0.21
CA GLU A 706 -23.13 4.00 -0.57
C GLU A 706 -22.61 2.77 0.22
N PRO A 707 -22.63 1.55 -0.37
CA PRO A 707 -22.12 0.36 0.30
C PRO A 707 -20.67 0.52 0.77
N LEU A 708 -20.38 0.00 1.97
CA LEU A 708 -19.05 0.05 2.62
C LEU A 708 -18.55 1.47 2.97
N VAL A 709 -19.32 2.52 2.71
CA VAL A 709 -19.04 3.89 3.16
C VAL A 709 -19.92 4.20 4.36
N GLU A 710 -19.30 4.56 5.49
CA GLU A 710 -20.05 4.81 6.71
C GLU A 710 -20.75 6.18 6.67
N LYS A 711 -21.93 6.27 7.29
CA LYS A 711 -22.60 7.56 7.51
C LYS A 711 -21.70 8.47 8.34
N GLY A 712 -21.49 9.69 7.87
CA GLY A 712 -20.61 10.68 8.50
C GLY A 712 -19.15 10.59 8.05
N GLN A 713 -18.77 9.59 7.25
CA GLN A 713 -17.43 9.50 6.69
C GLN A 713 -17.17 10.68 5.75
N VAL A 714 -16.10 11.45 6.02
CA VAL A 714 -15.68 12.57 5.19
C VAL A 714 -15.03 12.04 3.92
N MET A 715 -15.66 12.29 2.77
CA MET A 715 -15.18 11.83 1.46
C MET A 715 -14.32 12.87 0.74
N ALA A 716 -14.49 14.15 1.09
CA ALA A 716 -13.70 15.26 0.58
C ALA A 716 -13.61 16.37 1.64
N ARG A 717 -12.46 17.03 1.76
CA ARG A 717 -12.26 18.16 2.68
C ARG A 717 -11.28 19.20 2.13
N GLN A 718 -11.48 20.48 2.45
CA GLN A 718 -10.54 21.57 2.12
C GLN A 718 -10.55 22.65 3.20
N GLN A 719 -9.39 23.24 3.48
CA GLN A 719 -9.25 24.38 4.38
C GLN A 719 -8.82 25.62 3.59
N PHE A 720 -9.38 26.77 3.93
CA PHE A 720 -8.99 28.08 3.42
C PHE A 720 -8.61 28.99 4.59
N VAL A 721 -7.49 29.70 4.47
CA VAL A 721 -7.08 30.75 5.41
C VAL A 721 -7.72 32.07 4.95
N ILE A 722 -8.52 32.68 5.83
CA ILE A 722 -9.22 33.95 5.59
C ILE A 722 -8.39 35.11 6.12
N ASN A 723 -7.86 34.94 7.35
CA ASN A 723 -6.93 35.87 7.97
C ASN A 723 -5.68 35.11 8.39
N GLU A 724 -4.49 35.59 8.01
CA GLU A 724 -3.22 34.91 8.29
C GLU A 724 -2.76 35.14 9.74
N TYR A 725 -2.07 34.14 10.31
CA TYR A 725 -1.40 34.30 11.59
C TYR A 725 -0.37 35.45 11.53
N GLN A 726 -0.45 36.37 12.49
CA GLN A 726 0.50 37.46 12.62
C GLN A 726 1.61 37.04 13.57
N PHE A 727 2.76 36.64 13.01
CA PHE A 727 3.94 36.36 13.80
C PHE A 727 4.51 37.64 14.41
N ASP A 728 5.04 37.51 15.63
CA ASP A 728 5.76 38.60 16.27
C ASP A 728 6.93 39.06 15.38
N LYS A 729 7.19 40.36 15.38
CA LYS A 729 8.36 40.89 14.69
C LYS A 729 9.58 40.58 15.54
N VAL A 730 10.65 40.11 14.91
CA VAL A 730 11.89 39.95 15.63
C VAL A 730 12.39 41.33 16.06
N ASP A 731 12.69 41.50 17.35
CA ASP A 731 13.39 42.67 17.83
C ASP A 731 14.70 42.82 17.04
N THR A 732 14.82 43.93 16.29
CA THR A 732 16.04 44.27 15.56
C THR A 732 17.21 44.19 16.54
N PRO A 733 18.33 43.52 16.22
CA PRO A 733 19.47 43.54 17.11
C PRO A 733 19.87 45.00 17.31
N ILE A 734 19.89 45.46 18.57
CA ILE A 734 20.59 46.69 18.94
C ILE A 734 22.00 46.49 18.38
N ALA A 735 22.29 47.19 17.29
CA ALA A 735 23.62 47.23 16.71
C ALA A 735 24.62 47.43 17.84
N ALA A 736 25.75 46.74 17.76
CA ALA A 736 26.85 46.85 18.69
C ALA A 736 27.40 48.29 18.75
N THR A 737 26.66 49.23 19.33
CA THR A 737 27.20 50.44 19.93
C THR A 737 27.48 50.08 21.37
N SER A 738 28.69 49.57 21.57
CA SER A 738 29.34 49.44 22.86
C SER A 738 29.44 50.81 23.54
N THR A 739 28.42 51.23 24.28
CA THR A 739 28.64 52.14 25.41
C THR A 739 29.05 51.29 26.60
N LYS A 740 30.36 51.02 26.71
CA LYS A 740 30.97 50.60 27.98
C LYS A 740 30.58 51.64 29.03
N ILE A 741 29.81 51.26 30.03
CA ILE A 741 29.65 52.07 31.25
C ILE A 741 30.94 51.89 32.05
N SER A 742 31.95 52.71 31.75
CA SER A 742 33.12 52.87 32.59
C SER A 742 32.75 53.73 33.81
N GLY A 743 32.65 53.07 34.97
CA GLY A 743 32.96 53.64 36.29
C GLY A 743 32.16 54.84 36.80
N LYS A 744 31.28 54.60 37.77
CA LYS A 744 31.39 55.19 39.14
C LYS A 744 30.28 54.62 40.03
N LYS A 745 30.65 54.29 41.27
CA LYS A 745 29.75 53.91 42.36
C LYS A 745 28.66 54.99 42.55
N GLY A 746 27.48 54.74 42.01
CA GLY A 746 26.25 55.48 42.28
C GLY A 746 25.12 54.47 42.38
N LYS A 747 24.41 54.47 43.52
CA LYS A 747 23.27 53.58 43.76
C LYS A 747 22.20 53.81 42.69
N LEU A 748 22.11 52.92 41.73
CA LEU A 748 20.89 52.68 40.97
C LEU A 748 19.96 51.86 41.85
N GLN A 749 18.71 52.31 42.01
CA GLN A 749 17.65 51.49 42.58
C GLN A 749 17.43 50.29 41.66
N ASN A 750 17.90 49.12 42.12
CA ASN A 750 17.60 47.81 41.56
C ASN A 750 16.10 47.58 41.58
N ASN A 751 15.50 47.42 40.41
CA ASN A 751 14.18 46.81 40.26
C ASN A 751 14.12 45.90 39.01
N SER A 752 15.25 45.34 38.57
CA SER A 752 15.24 44.27 37.57
C SER A 752 14.95 42.95 38.27
N SER A 753 13.85 42.28 37.91
CA SER A 753 13.45 40.95 38.38
C SER A 753 14.32 39.80 37.85
N ILE A 754 15.55 40.10 37.41
CA ILE A 754 16.50 39.17 36.83
C ILE A 754 17.65 38.95 37.82
N GLU A 755 17.88 37.70 38.20
CA GLU A 755 19.00 37.26 39.02
C GLU A 755 20.03 36.55 38.13
N VAL A 756 21.30 36.94 38.24
CA VAL A 756 22.40 36.33 37.48
C VAL A 756 23.40 35.72 38.44
N GLU A 757 23.65 34.43 38.30
CA GLU A 757 24.70 33.69 38.98
C GLU A 757 25.76 33.27 37.95
N GLU A 758 26.99 33.72 38.14
CA GLU A 758 28.09 33.44 37.21
C GLU A 758 29.23 32.72 37.92
N THR A 759 29.66 31.60 37.35
CA THR A 759 30.79 30.80 37.84
C THR A 759 31.85 30.65 36.75
N ASN A 760 32.92 29.91 37.04
CA ASN A 760 33.91 29.51 36.03
C ASN A 760 33.33 28.50 35.02
N SER A 761 32.22 27.83 35.36
CA SER A 761 31.64 26.76 34.55
C SER A 761 30.41 27.19 33.77
N TYR A 762 29.59 28.10 34.30
CA TYR A 762 28.31 28.48 33.72
C TYR A 762 27.89 29.93 34.01
N VAL A 763 26.87 30.40 33.30
CA VAL A 763 26.05 31.55 33.66
C VAL A 763 24.60 31.09 33.82
N LYS A 764 24.01 31.30 34.98
CA LYS A 764 22.62 31.03 35.30
C LYS A 764 21.85 32.35 35.39
N VAL A 765 20.75 32.44 34.67
CA VAL A 765 19.86 33.60 34.65
C VAL A 765 18.48 33.15 35.10
N SER A 766 17.97 33.74 36.18
CA SER A 766 16.63 33.46 36.71
C SER A 766 15.76 34.69 36.59
N ALA A 767 14.57 34.55 36.01
CA ALA A 767 13.58 35.62 35.92
C ALA A 767 12.17 35.02 35.98
N LYS A 768 11.32 35.58 36.85
CA LYS A 768 9.96 35.07 37.17
C LYS A 768 9.96 33.55 37.41
N ARG A 769 9.33 32.78 36.51
CA ARG A 769 9.13 31.33 36.61
C ARG A 769 10.28 30.52 36.01
N MET A 770 11.18 31.16 35.26
CA MET A 770 12.19 30.49 34.45
C MET A 770 13.59 30.67 35.04
N SER A 771 14.38 29.59 35.05
CA SER A 771 15.82 29.66 35.27
C SER A 771 16.55 28.92 34.14
N VAL A 772 17.53 29.60 33.53
CA VAL A 772 18.29 29.09 32.39
C VAL A 772 19.77 29.08 32.75
N THR A 773 20.43 27.93 32.63
CA THR A 773 21.87 27.81 32.88
C THR A 773 22.59 27.45 31.59
N ILE A 774 23.50 28.33 31.17
CA ILE A 774 24.33 28.14 29.98
C ILE A 774 25.76 27.76 30.40
N GLY A 775 26.26 26.63 29.92
CA GLY A 775 27.64 26.22 30.18
C GLY A 775 28.63 27.07 29.40
N LYS A 776 29.66 27.61 30.06
CA LYS A 776 30.72 28.42 29.41
C LYS A 776 31.63 27.59 28.52
N LYS A 777 31.68 26.27 28.72
CA LYS A 777 32.46 25.33 27.90
C LYS A 777 31.64 24.66 26.80
N THR A 778 30.35 24.45 27.04
CA THR A 778 29.44 23.83 26.08
C THR A 778 28.86 24.88 25.13
N GLY A 779 28.59 26.09 25.63
CA GLY A 779 27.84 27.13 24.93
C GLY A 779 26.35 26.81 24.78
N MET A 780 25.85 25.77 25.45
CA MET A 780 24.49 25.22 25.34
C MET A 780 23.64 25.54 26.57
N ILE A 781 22.31 25.42 26.46
CA ILE A 781 21.44 25.38 27.64
C ILE A 781 21.63 24.03 28.33
N ASP A 782 22.43 24.00 29.39
CA ASP A 782 22.74 22.79 30.17
C ASP A 782 21.62 22.48 31.18
N TYR A 783 20.93 23.51 31.70
CA TYR A 783 19.77 23.35 32.59
C TYR A 783 18.70 24.39 32.27
N LEU A 784 17.44 23.93 32.31
CA LEU A 784 16.24 24.74 32.14
C LEU A 784 15.24 24.30 33.22
N ASP A 785 14.85 25.23 34.09
CA ASP A 785 13.96 24.95 35.21
C ASP A 785 12.74 25.87 35.14
N VAL A 786 11.55 25.29 35.29
CA VAL A 786 10.28 26.03 35.41
C VAL A 786 9.72 25.83 36.81
N ASP A 787 9.61 26.90 37.58
CA ASP A 787 9.16 26.88 38.98
C ASP A 787 9.91 25.80 39.80
N GLY A 788 11.21 25.67 39.57
CA GLY A 788 12.10 24.70 40.21
C GLY A 788 11.95 23.25 39.77
N GLU A 789 11.12 22.94 38.76
CA GLU A 789 11.09 21.62 38.11
C GLU A 789 12.10 21.60 36.95
N PRO A 790 13.10 20.70 36.96
CA PRO A 790 14.02 20.54 35.84
C PRO A 790 13.29 20.00 34.61
N ILE A 791 13.37 20.72 33.49
CA ILE A 791 12.73 20.34 32.24
C ILE A 791 13.61 19.35 31.46
N LEU A 792 14.91 19.62 31.38
CA LEU A 792 15.85 18.74 30.69
C LEU A 792 16.14 17.48 31.52
N LYS A 793 16.32 16.35 30.82
CA LYS A 793 16.80 15.11 31.43
C LYS A 793 18.18 15.37 32.04
N PHE A 794 18.44 14.79 33.21
CA PHE A 794 19.68 15.05 33.94
C PHE A 794 20.91 14.71 33.07
N ARG A 795 21.83 15.69 32.93
CA ARG A 795 23.05 15.66 32.09
C ARG A 795 22.83 15.80 30.59
N GLU A 796 21.61 16.12 30.15
CA GLU A 796 21.36 16.53 28.77
C GLU A 796 21.31 18.05 28.64
N SER A 797 21.45 18.52 27.41
CA SER A 797 21.44 19.95 27.05
C SER A 797 20.57 20.15 25.82
N MET A 798 20.03 21.35 25.64
CA MET A 798 19.43 21.73 24.36
C MET A 798 20.55 22.00 23.35
N LYS A 799 20.56 21.27 22.23
CA LYS A 799 21.69 21.24 21.27
C LYS A 799 21.19 21.53 19.85
N PRO A 800 22.03 22.11 18.97
CA PRO A 800 21.77 22.15 17.53
C PRO A 800 21.62 20.74 16.95
N GLU A 801 20.74 20.59 15.96
CA GLU A 801 20.42 19.34 15.29
C GLU A 801 20.38 19.54 13.77
N PHE A 802 21.09 18.66 13.05
CA PHE A 802 21.18 18.69 11.59
C PHE A 802 20.78 17.36 10.91
N TRP A 803 20.40 16.36 11.71
CA TRP A 803 20.20 14.96 11.31
C TRP A 803 18.79 14.47 11.62
N ARG A 804 18.32 13.49 10.86
CA ARG A 804 17.10 12.70 11.15
C ARG A 804 17.41 11.22 11.05
N ALA A 805 16.61 10.38 11.69
CA ALA A 805 16.69 8.93 11.46
C ALA A 805 16.25 8.63 10.01
N PRO A 806 17.12 8.09 9.13
CA PRO A 806 16.81 7.99 7.72
C PRO A 806 15.55 7.15 7.44
N THR A 807 14.69 7.65 6.56
CA THR A 807 13.54 6.90 6.02
C THR A 807 13.98 5.84 5.02
N ASP A 808 13.08 4.94 4.61
CA ASP A 808 13.39 3.99 3.54
C ASP A 808 13.81 4.67 2.23
N ASN A 809 13.18 5.80 1.88
CA ASN A 809 13.57 6.61 0.71
C ASN A 809 14.95 7.26 0.88
N ASP A 810 15.28 7.70 2.09
CA ASP A 810 16.62 8.23 2.38
C ASP A 810 17.69 7.15 2.15
N TYR A 811 17.44 5.91 2.58
CA TYR A 811 18.31 4.76 2.28
C TYR A 811 18.39 4.47 0.79
N GLY A 812 17.24 4.46 0.10
CA GLY A 812 17.15 4.26 -1.34
C GLY A 812 17.99 5.25 -2.14
N ALA A 813 17.91 6.54 -1.79
CA ALA A 813 18.69 7.61 -2.40
C ALA A 813 20.11 7.76 -1.80
N SER A 814 20.52 6.87 -0.89
CA SER A 814 21.82 6.90 -0.19
C SER A 814 22.11 8.21 0.58
N LEU A 815 21.07 8.91 1.03
CA LEU A 815 21.20 10.20 1.73
C LEU A 815 21.88 10.06 3.11
N GLN A 816 21.67 8.94 3.80
CA GLN A 816 22.36 8.66 5.06
C GLN A 816 23.90 8.62 4.90
N LYS A 817 24.39 8.25 3.71
CA LYS A 817 25.82 8.26 3.39
C LYS A 817 26.26 9.63 2.89
N GLU A 818 25.48 10.23 2.00
CA GLU A 818 25.78 11.52 1.38
C GLU A 818 25.81 12.67 2.40
N LEU A 819 24.83 12.73 3.29
CA LEU A 819 24.63 13.83 4.23
C LEU A 819 25.37 13.60 5.55
N LYS A 820 26.07 12.47 5.72
CA LYS A 820 26.64 11.97 6.99
C LYS A 820 27.50 12.98 7.76
N VAL A 821 28.11 13.94 7.07
CA VAL A 821 28.89 15.03 7.70
C VAL A 821 28.05 15.84 8.70
N TRP A 822 26.72 15.86 8.53
CA TRP A 822 25.77 16.54 9.41
C TRP A 822 25.28 15.70 10.59
N LYS A 823 25.61 14.40 10.65
CA LYS A 823 25.14 13.53 11.74
C LYS A 823 25.70 13.95 13.11
N ASN A 824 27.00 14.25 13.17
CA ASN A 824 27.69 14.68 14.39
C ASN A 824 28.86 15.64 14.06
N PRO A 825 28.60 16.80 13.43
CA PRO A 825 29.67 17.71 13.04
C PRO A 825 30.41 18.24 14.27
N VAL A 826 31.74 18.30 14.19
CA VAL A 826 32.54 18.91 15.27
C VAL A 826 32.19 20.39 15.43
N MET A 827 31.85 20.81 16.66
CA MET A 827 31.59 22.21 17.02
C MET A 827 32.62 22.70 18.03
N ASN A 828 33.55 23.56 17.60
CA ASN A 828 34.59 24.12 18.45
C ASN A 828 34.18 25.50 18.97
N LEU A 829 33.88 25.62 20.27
CA LEU A 829 33.54 26.90 20.89
C LEU A 829 34.73 27.88 20.80
N LYS A 830 34.56 28.98 20.07
CA LYS A 830 35.53 30.07 19.88
C LYS A 830 35.39 31.15 20.95
N SER A 831 34.16 31.57 21.24
CA SER A 831 33.87 32.59 22.24
C SER A 831 32.57 32.31 22.99
N PHE A 832 32.52 32.81 24.23
CA PHE A 832 31.32 32.86 25.05
C PHE A 832 31.21 34.25 25.67
N ASP A 833 30.26 35.04 25.19
CA ASP A 833 30.12 36.46 25.50
C ASP A 833 28.83 36.71 26.29
N LYS A 834 28.94 37.47 27.38
CA LYS A 834 27.81 37.96 28.18
C LYS A 834 27.64 39.46 28.01
N SER A 835 26.43 39.89 27.68
CA SER A 835 26.03 41.30 27.63
C SER A 835 24.81 41.54 28.52
N GLU A 836 24.92 42.50 29.43
CA GLU A 836 23.82 42.93 30.29
C GLU A 836 23.13 44.14 29.65
N MET A 837 21.86 43.99 29.31
CA MET A 837 21.00 45.06 28.79
C MET A 837 20.10 45.57 29.91
N LYS A 838 19.35 46.64 29.65
CA LYS A 838 18.48 47.27 30.66
C LYS A 838 17.48 46.29 31.29
N ASP A 839 16.84 45.46 30.45
CA ASP A 839 15.74 44.56 30.85
C ASP A 839 15.96 43.12 30.36
N SER A 840 17.20 42.76 29.99
CA SER A 840 17.55 41.40 29.56
C SER A 840 19.04 41.07 29.74
N ILE A 841 19.34 39.77 29.76
CA ILE A 841 20.69 39.23 29.72
C ILE A 841 20.86 38.48 28.40
N VAL A 842 21.92 38.83 27.66
CA VAL A 842 22.25 38.20 26.38
C VAL A 842 23.52 37.39 26.53
N LEU A 843 23.43 36.10 26.20
CA LEU A 843 24.54 35.15 26.17
C LEU A 843 24.75 34.69 24.73
N THR A 844 25.97 34.78 24.22
CA THR A 844 26.30 34.41 22.84
C THR A 844 27.47 33.43 22.82
N ALA A 845 27.26 32.25 22.25
CA ALA A 845 28.28 31.26 21.99
C ALA A 845 28.55 31.20 20.48
N THR A 846 29.82 31.30 20.10
CA THR A 846 30.26 31.23 18.69
C THR A 846 31.08 29.97 18.49
N PHE A 847 30.70 29.13 17.53
CA PHE A 847 31.33 27.86 17.22
C PHE A 847 31.91 27.86 15.81
N GLU A 848 33.11 27.31 15.65
CA GLU A 848 33.63 26.92 14.35
C GLU A 848 33.26 25.46 14.07
N MET A 849 32.73 25.20 12.88
CA MET A 849 32.36 23.88 12.39
C MET A 849 33.26 23.49 11.20
N PRO A 850 34.47 22.97 11.46
CA PRO A 850 35.51 22.85 10.44
C PRO A 850 35.21 21.83 9.33
N GLU A 851 34.40 20.81 9.62
CA GLU A 851 34.04 19.74 8.67
C GLU A 851 33.06 20.25 7.61
N VAL A 852 32.10 21.07 8.03
CA VAL A 852 31.06 21.67 7.16
C VAL A 852 31.38 23.11 6.75
N LYS A 853 32.60 23.59 7.03
CA LYS A 853 33.10 24.94 6.66
C LYS A 853 32.13 26.06 7.06
N ALA A 854 31.64 26.01 8.29
CA ALA A 854 30.67 26.96 8.80
C ALA A 854 31.07 27.56 10.16
N GLU A 855 30.47 28.69 10.48
CA GLU A 855 30.43 29.27 11.83
C GLU A 855 28.98 29.24 12.32
N LEU A 856 28.76 28.75 13.54
CA LEU A 856 27.44 28.69 14.18
C LEU A 856 27.41 29.62 15.38
N ILE A 857 26.40 30.47 15.46
CA ILE A 857 26.14 31.37 16.58
C ILE A 857 24.88 30.90 17.29
N LEU A 858 25.00 30.61 18.58
CA LEU A 858 23.87 30.42 19.49
C LEU A 858 23.75 31.64 20.39
N ARG A 859 22.63 32.35 20.28
CA ARG A 859 22.35 33.54 21.08
C ARG A 859 21.09 33.34 21.90
N TYR A 860 21.21 33.53 23.21
CA TYR A 860 20.14 33.42 24.19
C TYR A 860 19.89 34.80 24.81
N CYS A 861 18.67 35.31 24.68
CA CYS A 861 18.26 36.56 25.32
C CYS A 861 17.16 36.26 26.34
N ILE A 862 17.49 36.38 27.63
CA ILE A 862 16.57 36.15 28.73
C ILE A 862 16.07 37.50 29.23
N ASN A 863 14.77 37.77 29.09
CA ASN A 863 14.17 39.04 29.53
C ASN A 863 13.66 38.97 30.98
N ALA A 864 13.17 40.11 31.49
CA ALA A 864 12.63 40.22 32.85
C ALA A 864 11.36 39.36 33.08
N GLU A 865 10.72 38.91 32.00
CA GLU A 865 9.55 38.03 32.00
C GLU A 865 9.90 36.55 32.14
N GLY A 866 11.19 36.19 32.01
CA GLY A 866 11.63 34.79 31.98
C GLY A 866 11.45 34.13 30.61
N GLU A 867 11.18 34.91 29.56
CA GLU A 867 11.15 34.40 28.18
C GLU A 867 12.58 34.33 27.64
N VAL A 868 12.85 33.27 26.87
CA VAL A 868 14.17 32.99 26.31
C VAL A 868 14.09 33.06 24.80
N SER A 869 14.49 34.18 24.21
CA SER A 869 14.63 34.26 22.75
C SER A 869 15.93 33.56 22.34
N VAL A 870 15.81 32.51 21.54
CA VAL A 870 16.92 31.72 21.02
C VAL A 870 17.14 32.10 19.56
N THR A 871 18.39 32.27 19.17
CA THR A 871 18.79 32.42 17.76
C THR A 871 19.90 31.44 17.47
N GLU A 872 19.66 30.57 16.49
CA GLU A 872 20.63 29.66 15.90
C GLU A 872 20.97 30.16 14.49
N LYS A 873 22.18 30.67 14.31
CA LYS A 873 22.61 31.25 13.04
C LYS A 873 23.88 30.61 12.52
N MET A 874 23.78 29.99 11.35
CA MET A 874 24.90 29.39 10.64
C MET A 874 25.30 30.26 9.46
N THR A 875 26.58 30.61 9.39
CA THR A 875 27.20 31.28 8.25
C THR A 875 28.19 30.31 7.60
N THR A 876 28.11 30.18 6.28
CA THR A 876 28.81 29.16 5.49
C THR A 876 29.85 29.77 4.57
N ASP A 877 30.91 29.02 4.27
CA ASP A 877 31.81 29.35 3.17
C ASP A 877 31.10 29.10 1.83
N LYS A 878 30.77 30.18 1.11
CA LYS A 878 30.07 30.12 -0.18
C LYS A 878 30.85 29.40 -1.28
N ALA A 879 32.16 29.25 -1.15
CA ALA A 879 32.99 28.52 -2.09
C ALA A 879 33.11 27.02 -1.73
N ALA A 880 32.71 26.62 -0.52
CA ALA A 880 32.77 25.24 -0.09
C ALA A 880 31.67 24.41 -0.77
N LYS A 881 32.02 23.16 -1.09
CA LYS A 881 31.06 22.14 -1.55
C LYS A 881 30.81 21.18 -0.41
N VAL A 882 29.74 21.44 0.33
CA VAL A 882 29.27 20.61 1.44
C VAL A 882 27.91 20.07 1.07
N ALA A 883 27.64 18.83 1.48
CA ALA A 883 26.36 18.18 1.24
C ALA A 883 25.20 18.95 1.87
N ASP A 884 24.00 18.71 1.38
CA ASP A 884 22.75 19.13 2.00
C ASP A 884 22.61 18.55 3.42
N LEU A 885 21.62 19.01 4.18
CA LEU A 885 21.39 18.62 5.57
C LEU A 885 19.96 18.13 5.73
N PHE A 886 19.69 17.19 6.64
CA PHE A 886 18.32 16.67 6.81
C PHE A 886 17.39 17.68 7.48
N ARG A 887 17.89 18.48 8.41
CA ARG A 887 17.10 19.50 9.12
C ARG A 887 17.99 20.59 9.66
N TYR A 888 17.41 21.69 10.11
CA TYR A 888 18.13 22.77 10.79
C TYR A 888 17.29 23.27 11.96
N GLY A 889 17.76 23.02 13.18
CA GLY A 889 17.00 23.31 14.39
C GLY A 889 17.70 22.87 15.68
N MET A 890 16.91 22.71 16.74
CA MET A 890 17.37 22.34 18.08
C MET A 890 16.64 21.10 18.60
N VAL A 891 17.34 20.29 19.40
CA VAL A 891 16.81 19.08 20.05
C VAL A 891 16.94 19.16 21.57
N LEU A 892 15.96 18.61 22.28
CA LEU A 892 15.90 18.52 23.73
C LEU A 892 15.50 17.11 24.17
N ASP A 893 16.21 16.56 25.15
CA ASP A 893 15.80 15.34 25.84
C ASP A 893 15.16 15.70 27.19
N LEU A 894 13.88 15.38 27.35
CA LEU A 894 13.09 15.60 28.56
C LEU A 894 12.89 14.26 29.28
N PRO A 895 12.67 14.24 30.61
CA PRO A 895 12.17 13.06 31.30
C PRO A 895 10.84 12.58 30.71
N ALA A 896 10.59 11.26 30.69
CA ALA A 896 9.33 10.70 30.19
C ALA A 896 8.06 11.18 30.94
N SER A 897 8.19 11.86 32.09
CA SER A 897 7.07 12.52 32.75
C SER A 897 6.51 13.69 31.95
N PHE A 898 7.29 14.28 31.04
CA PHE A 898 6.80 15.26 30.06
C PHE A 898 6.16 14.52 28.89
N SER A 899 4.93 14.07 29.11
CA SER A 899 4.24 13.10 28.26
C SER A 899 3.04 13.67 27.49
N LYS A 900 2.74 14.97 27.64
CA LYS A 900 1.62 15.64 26.97
C LYS A 900 2.10 16.83 26.14
N LEU A 901 1.56 16.96 24.93
CA LEU A 901 1.82 18.09 24.06
C LEU A 901 0.52 18.75 23.58
N GLU A 902 0.64 20.04 23.29
CA GLU A 902 -0.42 20.87 22.70
C GLU A 902 0.23 21.78 21.67
N TYR A 903 -0.33 21.88 20.47
CA TYR A 903 0.22 22.75 19.44
C TYR A 903 -0.85 23.40 18.57
N TYR A 904 -0.47 24.49 17.92
CA TYR A 904 -1.25 25.13 16.86
C TYR A 904 -0.46 25.12 15.55
N GLY A 905 -0.90 24.30 14.59
CA GLY A 905 -0.21 24.04 13.33
C GLY A 905 -0.92 22.94 12.55
N ARG A 906 -0.24 22.25 11.61
CA ARG A 906 -0.88 21.17 10.84
C ARG A 906 -0.96 19.86 11.59
N GLY A 907 -2.13 19.22 11.54
CA GLY A 907 -2.35 17.90 12.14
C GLY A 907 -3.75 17.32 11.87
N PRO A 908 -4.19 16.28 12.61
CA PRO A 908 -3.43 15.62 13.68
C PRO A 908 -2.40 14.60 13.18
N GLU A 909 -2.48 14.15 11.92
CA GLU A 909 -1.54 13.18 11.39
C GLU A 909 -0.15 13.79 11.14
N GLU A 910 0.91 12.99 11.25
CA GLU A 910 2.28 13.45 10.94
C GLU A 910 2.40 13.90 9.48
N ASN A 911 3.10 15.02 9.27
CA ASN A 911 3.20 15.69 7.98
C ASN A 911 4.58 16.30 7.73
N TYR A 912 4.89 16.47 6.45
CA TYR A 912 6.18 16.93 5.95
C TYR A 912 5.96 17.93 4.82
N ILE A 913 7.00 18.68 4.45
CA ILE A 913 6.88 19.82 3.54
C ILE A 913 6.39 19.46 2.13
N ASP A 914 6.53 18.19 1.74
CA ASP A 914 6.05 17.62 0.48
C ASP A 914 4.89 16.64 0.68
N ARG A 915 4.36 16.52 1.92
CA ARG A 915 3.20 15.69 2.30
C ARG A 915 2.43 16.31 3.47
N HIS A 916 1.64 17.34 3.21
CA HIS A 916 0.87 18.05 4.25
C HIS A 916 -0.48 18.63 3.79
N SER A 917 -0.94 18.30 2.58
CA SER A 917 -2.17 18.86 2.01
C SER A 917 -3.41 18.34 2.75
N SER A 918 -3.37 17.10 3.23
CA SER A 918 -4.45 16.49 4.00
C SER A 918 -4.54 16.99 5.44
N THR A 919 -3.47 17.56 5.99
CA THR A 919 -3.38 18.02 7.39
C THR A 919 -3.70 19.50 7.48
N PHE A 920 -4.69 19.85 8.30
CA PHE A 920 -5.20 21.21 8.41
C PHE A 920 -4.57 21.95 9.57
N ILE A 921 -4.47 23.27 9.43
CA ILE A 921 -4.06 24.16 10.51
C ILE A 921 -5.16 24.14 11.57
N GLY A 922 -4.80 23.78 12.80
CA GLY A 922 -5.73 23.60 13.89
C GLY A 922 -5.01 23.49 15.22
N LYS A 923 -5.79 23.48 16.31
CA LYS A 923 -5.27 23.26 17.66
C LYS A 923 -5.41 21.78 18.02
N TYR A 924 -4.31 21.16 18.39
CA TYR A 924 -4.22 19.73 18.67
C TYR A 924 -3.61 19.48 20.04
N GLU A 925 -4.00 18.37 20.67
CA GLU A 925 -3.45 17.87 21.92
C GLU A 925 -3.24 16.36 21.76
N SER A 926 -2.12 15.86 22.28
CA SER A 926 -1.76 14.44 22.17
C SER A 926 -0.90 13.96 23.34
N ASP A 927 -0.88 12.64 23.54
CA ASP A 927 0.15 12.00 24.36
C ASP A 927 1.38 11.73 23.50
N VAL A 928 2.58 12.02 24.01
CA VAL A 928 3.86 11.84 23.31
C VAL A 928 4.02 10.43 22.72
N LYS A 929 3.52 9.41 23.43
CA LYS A 929 3.58 8.01 22.98
C LYS A 929 2.77 7.75 21.71
N ASP A 930 1.74 8.56 21.44
CA ASP A 930 0.81 8.40 20.32
C ASP A 930 1.28 9.20 19.09
N GLU A 931 2.28 10.07 19.24
CA GLU A 931 2.94 10.79 18.13
C GLU A 931 3.93 9.92 17.35
N TYR A 932 4.45 8.85 17.96
CA TYR A 932 5.27 7.89 17.23
C TYR A 932 4.38 6.96 16.41
N TYR A 933 4.54 7.02 15.09
CA TYR A 933 3.90 6.06 14.20
C TYR A 933 4.77 4.80 14.06
N PRO A 934 4.28 3.61 14.46
CA PRO A 934 5.07 2.38 14.37
C PRO A 934 5.06 1.83 12.95
N TYR A 935 5.89 2.41 12.07
CA TYR A 935 6.27 1.82 10.78
C TYR A 935 6.91 0.44 11.00
N VAL A 936 6.80 -0.48 10.03
CA VAL A 936 7.34 -1.85 10.20
C VAL A 936 8.83 -1.81 10.60
N ARG A 937 9.63 -1.05 9.85
CA ARG A 937 10.98 -0.65 10.23
C ARG A 937 10.93 0.71 10.98
N PRO A 938 11.58 0.86 12.15
CA PRO A 938 11.70 2.15 12.83
C PRO A 938 12.39 3.20 11.94
N GLN A 939 11.89 4.43 11.96
CA GLN A 939 12.45 5.56 11.20
C GLN A 939 11.86 6.89 11.68
N GLU A 940 12.29 8.00 11.07
CA GLU A 940 11.74 9.34 11.33
C GLU A 940 10.20 9.35 11.36
N SER A 941 9.64 9.93 12.42
CA SER A 941 8.19 9.98 12.68
C SER A 941 7.80 11.14 13.61
N GLY A 942 6.52 11.54 13.55
CA GLY A 942 5.90 12.47 14.49
C GLY A 942 6.06 13.96 14.14
N ASN A 943 6.56 14.29 12.95
CA ASN A 943 6.75 15.67 12.50
C ASN A 943 5.41 16.38 12.23
N HIS A 944 5.33 17.65 12.63
CA HIS A 944 4.23 18.56 12.28
C HIS A 944 4.77 19.86 11.70
N THR A 945 4.21 20.29 10.57
CA THR A 945 4.61 21.51 9.87
C THR A 945 3.69 22.70 10.16
N ASP A 946 4.15 23.88 9.74
CA ASP A 946 3.47 25.16 9.94
C ASP A 946 3.07 25.41 11.40
N ILE A 947 3.96 25.13 12.34
CA ILE A 947 3.71 25.29 13.78
C ILE A 947 3.85 26.78 14.17
N ARG A 948 2.83 27.31 14.84
CA ARG A 948 2.83 28.66 15.46
C ARG A 948 3.38 28.58 16.88
N TYR A 949 2.82 27.68 17.68
CA TYR A 949 3.35 27.32 18.99
C TYR A 949 3.29 25.81 19.23
N PHE A 950 4.21 25.32 20.06
CA PHE A 950 4.29 23.92 20.49
C PHE A 950 4.61 23.86 21.98
N SER A 951 3.73 23.25 22.76
CA SER A 951 3.90 23.05 24.21
C SER A 951 4.17 21.59 24.52
N ILE A 952 5.08 21.33 25.46
CA ILE A 952 5.33 20.01 26.05
C ILE A 952 5.37 20.15 27.57
N PHE A 953 4.62 19.31 28.29
CA PHE A 953 4.43 19.47 29.73
C PHE A 953 4.22 18.15 30.46
N ASN A 954 4.49 18.21 31.76
CA ASN A 954 4.21 17.13 32.69
C ASN A 954 2.74 17.25 33.15
N PRO A 955 1.85 16.30 32.81
CA PRO A 955 0.45 16.40 33.19
C PRO A 955 0.22 16.31 34.71
N ALA A 956 1.17 15.75 35.47
CA ALA A 956 1.04 15.63 36.93
C ALA A 956 1.31 16.96 37.65
N SER A 957 2.26 17.76 37.16
CA SER A 957 2.60 19.07 37.75
C SER A 957 1.96 20.24 37.02
N GLY A 958 1.54 20.05 35.77
CA GLY A 958 1.09 21.10 34.85
C GLY A 958 2.23 21.97 34.32
N LYS A 959 3.48 21.74 34.75
CA LYS A 959 4.64 22.54 34.37
C LYS A 959 5.25 22.01 33.08
N GLY A 960 5.73 22.92 32.25
CA GLY A 960 6.36 22.59 30.98
C GLY A 960 6.89 23.83 30.29
N ILE A 961 7.13 23.69 28.98
CA ILE A 961 7.62 24.77 28.14
C ILE A 961 6.80 24.88 26.87
N THR A 962 6.70 26.10 26.37
CA THR A 962 6.09 26.44 25.09
C THR A 962 7.14 27.08 24.20
N PHE A 963 7.21 26.62 22.96
CA PHE A 963 8.00 27.18 21.88
C PHE A 963 7.10 28.02 20.98
N GLU A 964 7.51 29.24 20.67
CA GLU A 964 6.82 30.13 19.73
C GLU A 964 7.80 30.60 18.66
N GLY A 965 7.39 30.53 17.40
CA GLY A 965 8.20 30.96 16.26
C GLY A 965 7.97 32.43 15.92
N TYR A 966 8.96 33.05 15.26
CA TYR A 966 8.77 34.33 14.54
C TYR A 966 8.36 34.11 13.07
N ALA A 967 8.20 32.85 12.68
CA ALA A 967 7.72 32.32 11.43
C ALA A 967 7.21 30.89 11.70
N PRO A 968 6.48 30.24 10.78
CA PRO A 968 6.06 28.86 10.98
C PRO A 968 7.27 27.93 11.18
N MET A 969 7.17 27.03 12.15
CA MET A 969 8.21 26.06 12.53
C MET A 969 7.78 24.64 12.18
N GLU A 970 8.69 23.68 12.37
CA GLU A 970 8.37 22.25 12.41
C GLU A 970 8.74 21.68 13.77
N CYS A 971 7.87 20.86 14.35
CA CYS A 971 8.09 20.29 15.68
C CYS A 971 7.67 18.82 15.73
N SER A 972 8.35 18.05 16.58
CA SER A 972 7.94 16.69 16.97
C SER A 972 8.32 16.41 18.43
N ALA A 973 7.58 15.51 19.07
CA ALA A 973 7.92 14.99 20.39
C ALA A 973 7.54 13.52 20.50
N ILE A 974 8.53 12.63 20.59
CA ILE A 974 8.34 11.17 20.60
C ILE A 974 9.15 10.51 21.73
N PRO A 975 8.81 9.28 22.17
CA PRO A 975 9.48 8.63 23.30
C PRO A 975 10.80 7.92 22.94
N TYR A 976 11.34 8.18 21.74
CA TYR A 976 12.52 7.52 21.19
C TYR A 976 13.52 8.56 20.70
N SER A 977 14.81 8.27 20.84
CA SER A 977 15.87 9.10 20.27
C SER A 977 16.06 8.83 18.78
N ILE A 978 16.65 9.77 18.03
CA ILE A 978 17.08 9.52 16.64
C ILE A 978 17.93 8.25 16.54
N GLU A 979 18.84 8.01 17.49
CA GLU A 979 19.68 6.81 17.51
C GLU A 979 18.89 5.51 17.73
N ASP A 980 17.70 5.56 18.32
CA ASP A 980 16.82 4.38 18.43
C ASP A 980 16.18 4.01 17.09
N LEU A 981 16.02 4.98 16.19
CA LEU A 981 15.31 4.84 14.92
C LEU A 981 16.27 4.74 13.71
N ASP A 982 17.55 5.08 13.89
CA ASP A 982 18.56 5.14 12.83
C ASP A 982 19.32 3.81 12.70
N SER A 983 19.11 3.10 11.59
CA SER A 983 19.81 1.83 11.28
C SER A 983 21.29 1.98 10.89
N GLY A 984 21.83 3.20 10.74
CA GLY A 984 23.24 3.46 10.43
C GLY A 984 23.53 3.69 8.94
N ASP A 985 24.71 3.27 8.49
CA ASP A 985 25.12 3.46 7.08
C ASP A 985 24.35 2.52 6.15
N GLU A 986 24.00 1.33 6.63
CA GLU A 986 23.27 0.28 5.92
C GLU A 986 22.21 -0.32 6.83
N LYS A 987 21.15 -0.87 6.24
CA LYS A 987 20.22 -1.74 6.95
C LYS A 987 20.93 -3.07 7.23
N GLU A 988 21.02 -3.48 8.49
CA GLU A 988 21.69 -4.73 8.89
C GLU A 988 20.69 -5.86 9.21
N HIS A 989 21.11 -7.11 9.00
CA HIS A 989 20.39 -8.30 9.46
C HIS A 989 20.57 -8.50 10.97
N ALA A 990 19.99 -7.62 11.78
CA ALA A 990 20.05 -7.66 13.23
C ALA A 990 18.65 -7.58 13.85
N TRP A 991 18.44 -8.34 14.92
CA TRP A 991 17.30 -8.10 15.82
C TRP A 991 17.41 -6.69 16.41
N GLY A 992 16.29 -5.99 16.58
CA GLY A 992 16.31 -4.56 16.92
C GLY A 992 15.89 -3.62 15.78
N GLN A 993 15.42 -4.16 14.66
CA GLN A 993 15.10 -3.39 13.44
C GLN A 993 13.58 -3.37 13.14
N HIS A 994 12.75 -3.65 14.15
CA HIS A 994 11.30 -3.54 14.10
C HIS A 994 10.78 -2.52 15.11
N SER A 995 9.67 -1.83 14.83
CA SER A 995 9.08 -0.90 15.81
C SER A 995 8.74 -1.55 17.15
N GLY A 996 8.34 -2.83 17.14
CA GLY A 996 8.12 -3.60 18.37
C GLY A 996 9.41 -3.96 19.12
N ASP A 997 10.60 -3.86 18.50
CA ASP A 997 11.87 -4.09 19.17
C ASP A 997 12.33 -2.87 20.02
N LEU A 998 11.72 -1.70 19.81
CA LEU A 998 12.10 -0.47 20.51
C LEU A 998 11.84 -0.57 22.03
N VAL A 999 12.86 -0.16 22.80
CA VAL A 999 12.89 -0.18 24.26
C VAL A 999 12.74 1.24 24.79
N ASP A 1000 11.83 1.41 25.75
CA ASP A 1000 11.62 2.69 26.43
C ASP A 1000 12.87 3.06 27.28
N LYS A 1001 13.44 4.24 27.00
CA LYS A 1001 14.61 4.80 27.71
C LYS A 1001 14.24 5.86 28.76
N GLY A 1002 12.95 5.99 29.08
CA GLY A 1002 12.43 6.95 30.05
C GLY A 1002 12.69 8.40 29.65
N LEU A 1003 12.54 8.72 28.37
CA LEU A 1003 12.69 10.08 27.83
C LEU A 1003 11.57 10.45 26.86
N THR A 1004 11.41 11.76 26.65
CA THR A 1004 10.72 12.35 25.52
C THR A 1004 11.76 13.17 24.75
N GLN A 1005 12.01 12.86 23.48
CA GLN A 1005 12.87 13.67 22.62
C GLN A 1005 12.01 14.67 21.86
N VAL A 1006 12.34 15.95 21.97
CA VAL A 1006 11.61 17.07 21.37
C VAL A 1006 12.49 17.75 20.34
N HIS A 1007 11.97 17.91 19.13
CA HIS A 1007 12.65 18.59 18.03
C HIS A 1007 11.91 19.87 17.69
N ILE A 1008 12.66 20.96 17.47
CA ILE A 1008 12.12 22.26 17.07
C ILE A 1008 12.99 22.78 15.94
N GLN A 1009 12.39 22.96 14.78
CA GLN A 1009 13.14 23.09 13.55
C GLN A 1009 12.63 24.27 12.73
N GLN A 1010 13.54 24.92 12.01
CA GLN A 1010 13.15 25.85 10.96
C GLN A 1010 12.43 25.11 9.83
N ARG A 1011 12.96 23.94 9.46
CA ARG A 1011 12.57 23.17 8.28
C ARG A 1011 13.26 21.81 8.29
N GLN A 1012 12.58 20.80 7.74
CA GLN A 1012 13.16 19.49 7.44
C GLN A 1012 13.13 19.19 5.93
N TYR A 1013 14.06 18.36 5.48
CA TYR A 1013 14.17 17.82 4.11
C TYR A 1013 12.93 16.95 3.78
N GLY A 1014 12.45 16.99 2.53
CA GLY A 1014 11.25 16.25 2.09
C GLY A 1014 11.39 14.71 2.16
N LEU A 1015 10.28 14.01 1.94
CA LEU A 1015 10.23 12.54 1.95
C LEU A 1015 10.42 11.92 0.56
N GLY A 1016 9.86 12.53 -0.49
CA GLY A 1016 9.79 11.93 -1.83
C GLY A 1016 8.86 10.71 -1.93
N CYS A 1017 8.55 10.31 -3.16
CA CYS A 1017 7.78 9.09 -3.45
C CYS A 1017 7.96 8.53 -4.88
N ILE A 1018 8.84 9.08 -5.73
CA ILE A 1018 8.98 8.54 -7.09
C ILE A 1018 9.39 7.06 -7.05
N ASP A 1019 10.40 6.74 -6.24
CA ASP A 1019 10.87 5.39 -5.94
C ASP A 1019 11.55 5.37 -4.55
N SER A 1020 12.04 4.19 -4.14
CA SER A 1020 12.82 4.01 -2.89
C SER A 1020 14.19 3.35 -3.14
N TRP A 1021 14.81 3.61 -4.30
CA TRP A 1021 16.12 3.02 -4.67
C TRP A 1021 17.07 3.97 -5.40
N MET A 1022 16.67 5.21 -5.68
CA MET A 1022 17.57 6.20 -6.26
C MET A 1022 17.11 7.66 -6.10
N THR A 1023 15.80 7.91 -6.11
CA THR A 1023 15.31 9.27 -6.35
C THR A 1023 15.24 10.08 -5.07
N LYS A 1024 15.73 11.32 -5.16
CA LYS A 1024 15.63 12.32 -4.09
C LYS A 1024 14.33 13.13 -4.25
N PRO A 1025 13.76 13.67 -3.16
CA PRO A 1025 12.70 14.70 -3.22
C PRO A 1025 13.03 15.82 -4.21
N MET A 1026 12.01 16.50 -4.75
CA MET A 1026 12.24 17.63 -5.66
C MET A 1026 13.11 18.72 -5.03
N GLU A 1027 13.88 19.44 -5.84
CA GLU A 1027 14.82 20.49 -5.37
C GLU A 1027 14.19 21.49 -4.39
N LYS A 1028 12.95 21.94 -4.65
CA LYS A 1028 12.21 22.86 -3.78
C LYS A 1028 11.92 22.32 -2.37
N TYR A 1029 12.04 21.02 -2.16
CA TYR A 1029 11.83 20.34 -0.89
C TYR A 1029 13.15 19.87 -0.25
N ARG A 1030 14.29 20.32 -0.76
CA ARG A 1030 15.60 19.98 -0.20
C ARG A 1030 16.11 21.08 0.71
N MET A 1031 16.91 20.67 1.67
CA MET A 1031 17.59 21.55 2.62
C MET A 1031 19.03 21.75 2.17
N HIS A 1032 19.23 22.71 1.25
CA HIS A 1032 20.56 22.98 0.70
C HIS A 1032 21.56 23.52 1.71
N TYR A 1033 22.84 23.21 1.50
CA TYR A 1033 23.93 23.88 2.22
C TYR A 1033 23.89 25.40 1.96
N GLY A 1034 23.92 26.19 3.02
CA GLY A 1034 23.89 27.64 2.92
C GLY A 1034 23.71 28.33 4.27
N ASP A 1035 23.68 29.66 4.27
CA ASP A 1035 23.45 30.41 5.51
C ASP A 1035 22.01 30.17 5.97
N ARG A 1036 21.85 29.93 7.27
CA ARG A 1036 20.56 29.67 7.89
C ARG A 1036 20.47 30.43 9.19
N GLU A 1037 19.26 30.88 9.50
CA GLU A 1037 18.96 31.56 10.74
C GLU A 1037 17.59 31.14 11.24
N PHE A 1038 17.57 30.50 12.40
CA PHE A 1038 16.36 30.07 13.08
C PHE A 1038 16.20 30.85 14.39
N ARG A 1039 15.00 31.39 14.62
CA ARG A 1039 14.68 32.18 15.81
C ARG A 1039 13.35 31.72 16.39
N PHE A 1040 13.32 31.52 17.70
CA PHE A 1040 12.12 31.15 18.45
C PHE A 1040 12.23 31.64 19.90
N VAL A 1041 11.12 31.57 20.63
CA VAL A 1041 11.03 31.93 22.05
C VAL A 1041 10.63 30.72 22.87
N ILE A 1042 11.27 30.52 24.01
CA ILE A 1042 10.86 29.55 25.02
C ILE A 1042 10.16 30.29 26.16
N LYS A 1043 8.97 29.83 26.54
CA LYS A 1043 8.18 30.36 27.66
C LYS A 1043 7.82 29.23 28.63
N ALA A 1044 7.69 29.56 29.91
CA ALA A 1044 7.14 28.63 30.90
C ALA A 1044 5.65 28.38 30.62
N LYS A 1045 5.23 27.11 30.63
CA LYS A 1045 3.81 26.72 30.62
C LYS A 1045 3.26 26.74 32.04
#